data_AF-A0A3D4MGZ7-F1
#
_entry.id   AF-A0A3D4MGZ7-F1
#
_cell.length_a   1.000
_cell.length_b   1.000
_cell.length_c   1.000
_cell.angle_alpha   90.00
_cell.angle_beta   90.00
_cell.angle_gamma   90.00
#
_symmetry.space_group_name_H-M   'P 1'
#
loop_
_entity.id
_entity.type
_entity.pdbx_description
1 polymer ?
#
loop_
_entity_poly.entity_id
_entity_poly.type
_entity_poly.pdbx_seq_one_letter_code
_entity_poly.pdbx_strand_id
1 'polypeptide(L)'
;MPKAAPWAIAARRTPRFFVTDTARNSADKTAASGRAGLRLDVTLLCLSLLYILAEFIFNARLLDTASDITATADDLRDVEYLGRAVSGVGLSLLVAGFFARDGFRMSRLSDQIVFGALVVFCPLLFLLSPLAPAGGGLDPAGVGFTQLLSSSAPDVTLDFPPPDASMIWVILPFIGIFAVLVAHYMQLHRAVVVLGVLMMTWPAMFFGQKIIIERFMVHPTTWETRLDARYMQLMRTGFGHGIIALRDLRFDKDEDPALRTFLVLMGSLFMQFPDEAKEMIREKQDDIVRLMVMRTDIQNIDARYADYQAEAERFKTDVYAPYANASSEYAEALSEPKLIEIRNEIMRVIRDEVDNGWLKMRDSIATCKAFSSRNAATLYTRLIDVRKNFTACTNENCRGRVVFQYQRTIRDAIDARVPYDYWCETSGITPEDIASYNEMGASLREVAKRETFACHPAGIERLQARLMPFCMQYIQRQTAFTATIRTRDDYEASEQLRKLVRQKVLREIRLKRRLITFMLPEEWDRSDVQTLDDALARALMSRAGVEWKLNRQHEDADGNIKTMPSNMKPGLSFDDFVRLPVVQQQLRGELGDMYYPGFSMSMTREEFTENVIVPDIKRRAAAFIREMEQQGKKFANGESREAAGKEAVRFIYIPSIALFISLFLVVLTLARCLITAARLTWRHFYPDAPPSPLRLAGAWGVVVLVVAGFPYVAGSRTAQSESYQAFLHASLERAPVTSALLDWTMRAEPVIYSAGKSLLAATGLAPAQTHRNRDDIAPVIVFDRGHDALVNRVQDFLVREKILDAVYSGGIMNDATHEALRRYQMRHGLKDSGVPDTETLKLMGIDAPATEKAAEEKPPAPPAPADDTP
;
A
#
# COMPACT_ATOMS: atom_id res chain seq x y z
N MET A 1 -98.87 7.12 75.40
CA MET A 1 -99.30 6.27 76.53
C MET A 1 -98.35 5.08 76.63
N PRO A 2 -97.91 4.66 77.83
CA PRO A 2 -97.12 5.47 78.78
C PRO A 2 -95.97 4.60 79.39
N LYS A 3 -94.92 5.10 80.04
CA LYS A 3 -94.78 5.57 81.46
C LYS A 3 -93.24 5.69 81.66
N ALA A 4 -92.62 6.79 82.07
CA ALA A 4 -92.68 7.54 83.34
C ALA A 4 -91.30 7.47 84.05
N ALA A 5 -90.80 8.64 84.43
CA ALA A 5 -89.53 8.99 85.11
C ALA A 5 -89.51 8.55 86.60
N PRO A 6 -88.73 9.11 87.57
CA PRO A 6 -87.64 10.12 87.54
C PRO A 6 -86.46 9.84 88.53
N TRP A 7 -85.36 10.61 88.47
CA TRP A 7 -84.80 11.36 89.63
C TRP A 7 -83.54 12.15 89.24
N ALA A 8 -83.39 13.33 89.84
CA ALA A 8 -82.35 14.31 89.59
C ALA A 8 -81.65 14.72 90.90
N ILE A 9 -80.41 15.22 90.74
CA ILE A 9 -79.64 16.14 91.61
C ILE A 9 -78.89 15.53 92.81
N ALA A 10 -77.54 15.56 92.73
CA ALA A 10 -76.69 16.14 93.78
C ALA A 10 -75.26 16.39 93.25
N ALA A 11 -74.83 17.65 93.28
CA ALA A 11 -73.51 18.12 92.89
C ALA A 11 -72.48 17.93 94.02
N ARG A 12 -71.23 17.59 93.67
CA ARG A 12 -69.95 18.24 94.09
C ARG A 12 -68.75 17.29 93.93
N ARG A 13 -67.87 17.59 92.97
CA ARG A 13 -66.39 17.70 93.07
C ARG A 13 -65.79 17.67 91.65
N THR A 14 -65.18 18.78 91.24
CA THR A 14 -64.29 18.90 90.07
C THR A 14 -63.09 17.95 90.23
N PRO A 15 -62.52 17.41 89.13
CA PRO A 15 -61.38 18.12 88.53
C PRO A 15 -61.35 18.09 86.99
N ARG A 16 -60.59 19.03 86.44
CA ARG A 16 -60.19 19.23 85.04
C ARG A 16 -60.07 17.93 84.25
N PHE A 17 -60.80 17.82 83.15
CA PHE A 17 -60.55 16.84 82.09
C PHE A 17 -59.19 17.12 81.45
N PHE A 18 -58.21 16.26 81.75
CA PHE A 18 -57.05 16.01 80.91
C PHE A 18 -57.53 15.28 79.64
N VAL A 19 -57.88 16.04 78.61
CA VAL A 19 -58.00 15.53 77.24
C VAL A 19 -57.01 16.30 76.39
N THR A 20 -55.77 15.84 76.34
CA THR A 20 -54.82 16.10 75.25
C THR A 20 -53.51 15.42 75.64
N ASP A 21 -53.24 14.19 75.16
CA ASP A 21 -51.86 13.75 74.91
C ASP A 21 -51.81 12.43 74.15
N THR A 22 -52.75 11.51 74.37
CA THR A 22 -52.75 10.20 73.66
C THR A 22 -53.23 10.30 72.21
N ALA A 23 -54.30 11.05 71.93
CA ALA A 23 -54.77 11.30 70.56
C ALA A 23 -53.84 12.23 69.76
N ARG A 24 -53.15 13.16 70.45
CA ARG A 24 -52.14 14.03 69.84
C ARG A 24 -50.88 13.25 69.49
N ASN A 25 -50.44 12.35 70.37
CA ASN A 25 -49.30 11.44 70.11
C ASN A 25 -49.59 10.38 69.04
N SER A 26 -50.82 9.87 68.91
CA SER A 26 -51.15 8.95 67.80
C SER A 26 -51.21 9.69 66.46
N ALA A 27 -51.83 10.88 66.42
CA ALA A 27 -51.87 11.75 65.25
C ALA A 27 -50.47 12.21 64.81
N ASP A 28 -49.61 12.61 65.76
CA ASP A 28 -48.22 12.99 65.48
C ASP A 28 -47.36 11.80 65.04
N LYS A 29 -47.57 10.59 65.59
CA LYS A 29 -46.87 9.38 65.12
C LYS A 29 -47.32 8.97 63.70
N THR A 30 -48.60 9.09 63.37
CA THR A 30 -49.10 8.86 62.00
C THR A 30 -48.62 9.94 61.03
N ALA A 31 -48.56 11.21 61.45
CA ALA A 31 -48.06 12.32 60.65
C ALA A 31 -46.53 12.24 60.43
N ALA A 32 -45.76 11.83 61.43
CA ALA A 32 -44.32 11.61 61.34
C ALA A 32 -43.98 10.40 60.46
N SER A 33 -44.73 9.30 60.57
CA SER A 33 -44.63 8.13 59.69
C SER A 33 -44.96 8.48 58.22
N GLY A 34 -46.01 9.28 58.00
CA GLY A 34 -46.40 9.77 56.67
C GLY A 34 -45.37 10.69 56.02
N ARG A 35 -44.71 11.57 56.80
CA ARG A 35 -43.61 12.43 56.33
C ARG A 35 -42.33 11.63 56.02
N ALA A 36 -42.03 10.60 56.80
CA ALA A 36 -40.87 9.73 56.56
C ALA A 36 -41.03 8.87 55.29
N GLY A 37 -42.23 8.39 54.98
CA GLY A 37 -42.54 7.72 53.71
C GLY A 37 -42.42 8.65 52.50
N LEU A 38 -42.90 9.88 52.62
CA LEU A 38 -42.81 10.89 51.56
C LEU A 38 -41.36 11.26 51.22
N ARG A 39 -40.49 11.43 52.23
CA ARG A 39 -39.06 11.72 52.04
C ARG A 39 -38.35 10.60 51.28
N LEU A 40 -38.72 9.34 51.53
CA LEU A 40 -38.15 8.18 50.88
C LEU A 40 -38.57 8.04 49.40
N ASP A 41 -39.86 8.27 49.11
CA ASP A 41 -40.34 8.24 47.72
C ASP A 41 -39.67 9.33 46.88
N VAL A 42 -39.45 10.52 47.46
CA VAL A 42 -38.74 11.63 46.82
C VAL A 42 -37.25 11.29 46.62
N THR A 43 -36.56 10.73 47.61
CA THR A 43 -35.13 10.37 47.44
C THR A 43 -34.95 9.28 46.39
N LEU A 44 -35.80 8.25 46.36
CA LEU A 44 -35.75 7.23 45.32
C LEU A 44 -36.10 7.77 43.93
N LEU A 45 -37.03 8.73 43.84
CA LEU A 45 -37.33 9.43 42.60
C LEU A 45 -36.11 10.22 42.10
N CYS A 46 -35.44 10.97 42.97
CA CYS A 46 -34.22 11.71 42.62
C CYS A 46 -33.09 10.78 42.18
N LEU A 47 -32.86 9.67 42.89
CA LEU A 47 -31.85 8.66 42.52
C LEU A 47 -32.18 8.00 41.17
N SER A 48 -33.47 7.73 40.91
CA SER A 48 -33.92 7.14 39.64
C SER A 48 -33.77 8.12 38.46
N LEU A 49 -34.01 9.41 38.68
CA LEU A 49 -33.78 10.47 37.69
C LEU A 49 -32.28 10.65 37.40
N LEU A 50 -31.44 10.60 38.44
CA LEU A 50 -29.98 10.64 38.29
C LEU A 50 -29.46 9.42 37.51
N TYR A 51 -30.03 8.24 37.77
CA TYR A 51 -29.73 7.02 37.02
C TYR A 51 -30.13 7.15 35.54
N ILE A 52 -31.34 7.65 35.23
CA ILE A 52 -31.76 7.88 33.82
C ILE A 52 -30.79 8.84 33.11
N LEU A 53 -30.33 9.88 33.81
CA LEU A 53 -29.34 10.82 33.29
C LEU A 53 -28.00 10.11 32.98
N ALA A 54 -27.54 9.23 33.87
CA ALA A 54 -26.36 8.41 33.64
C ALA A 54 -26.52 7.42 32.47
N GLU A 55 -27.71 6.82 32.30
CA GLU A 55 -28.01 5.92 31.18
C GLU A 55 -28.08 6.64 29.83
N PHE A 56 -28.60 7.87 29.78
CA PHE A 56 -28.56 8.68 28.56
C PHE A 56 -27.12 8.99 28.13
N ILE A 57 -26.25 9.31 29.08
CA ILE A 57 -24.81 9.51 28.83
C ILE A 57 -24.15 8.20 28.37
N PHE A 58 -24.50 7.09 29.03
CA PHE A 58 -23.97 5.77 28.68
C PHE A 58 -24.37 5.34 27.27
N ASN A 59 -25.64 5.46 26.88
CA ASN A 59 -26.11 5.11 25.52
C ASN A 59 -25.42 5.98 24.45
N ALA A 60 -25.24 7.28 24.71
CA ALA A 60 -24.48 8.14 23.81
C ALA A 60 -23.03 7.66 23.62
N ARG A 61 -22.33 7.32 24.72
CA ARG A 61 -20.96 6.78 24.64
C ARG A 61 -20.89 5.40 24.01
N LEU A 62 -21.82 4.50 24.34
CA LEU A 62 -21.88 3.17 23.76
C LEU A 62 -22.10 3.23 22.25
N LEU A 63 -23.02 4.09 21.79
CA LEU A 63 -23.26 4.26 20.38
C LEU A 63 -22.05 4.90 19.68
N ASP A 64 -21.38 5.88 20.29
CA ASP A 64 -20.17 6.48 19.72
C ASP A 64 -19.02 5.47 19.61
N THR A 65 -18.73 4.71 20.67
CA THR A 65 -17.67 3.69 20.66
C THR A 65 -18.00 2.51 19.75
N ALA A 66 -19.26 2.05 19.72
CA ALA A 66 -19.66 0.94 18.87
C ALA A 66 -19.78 1.37 17.40
N SER A 67 -20.18 2.60 17.09
CA SER A 67 -20.20 3.07 15.70
C SER A 67 -18.82 3.47 15.18
N ASP A 68 -17.86 3.76 16.07
CA ASP A 68 -16.48 4.03 15.65
C ASP A 68 -15.80 2.76 15.12
N ILE A 69 -15.19 2.91 13.96
CA ILE A 69 -14.59 1.81 13.21
C ILE A 69 -13.12 1.61 13.61
N THR A 70 -12.52 2.59 14.31
CA THR A 70 -11.20 2.46 14.93
C THR A 70 -11.23 1.93 16.36
N ALA A 71 -12.41 1.73 16.93
CA ALA A 71 -12.56 1.20 18.28
C ALA A 71 -11.89 -0.19 18.39
N THR A 72 -10.95 -0.30 19.32
CA THR A 72 -10.26 -1.56 19.60
C THR A 72 -11.16 -2.50 20.38
N ALA A 73 -10.78 -3.79 20.43
CA ALA A 73 -11.49 -4.76 21.26
C ALA A 73 -11.46 -4.39 22.75
N ASP A 74 -10.46 -3.62 23.20
CA ASP A 74 -10.34 -3.17 24.59
C ASP A 74 -11.28 -1.99 24.88
N ASP A 75 -11.41 -1.02 23.96
CA ASP A 75 -12.36 0.10 24.10
C ASP A 75 -13.80 -0.42 24.24
N LEU A 76 -14.16 -1.46 23.48
CA LEU A 76 -15.48 -2.06 23.56
C LEU A 76 -15.70 -2.80 24.89
N ARG A 77 -14.67 -3.46 25.44
CA ARG A 77 -14.74 -4.15 26.74
C ARG A 77 -14.91 -3.18 27.90
N ASP A 78 -14.28 -2.02 27.84
CA ASP A 78 -14.39 -0.99 28.88
C ASP A 78 -15.80 -0.40 28.94
N VAL A 79 -16.38 -0.09 27.78
CA VAL A 79 -17.77 0.36 27.68
C VAL A 79 -18.74 -0.75 28.11
N GLU A 80 -18.47 -2.01 27.77
CA GLU A 80 -19.25 -3.17 28.20
C GLU A 80 -19.26 -3.34 29.73
N TYR A 81 -18.09 -3.21 30.36
CA TYR A 81 -17.98 -3.28 31.82
C TYR A 81 -18.78 -2.17 32.49
N LEU A 82 -18.66 -0.93 31.99
CA LEU A 82 -19.43 0.20 32.48
C LEU A 82 -20.94 -0.02 32.31
N GLY A 83 -21.38 -0.49 31.15
CA GLY A 83 -22.79 -0.75 30.84
C GLY A 83 -23.43 -1.79 31.76
N ARG A 84 -22.71 -2.87 32.04
CA ARG A 84 -23.14 -3.90 33.01
C ARG A 84 -23.27 -3.35 34.42
N ALA A 85 -22.32 -2.51 34.84
CA ALA A 85 -22.33 -1.89 36.16
C ALA A 85 -23.52 -0.93 36.33
N VAL A 86 -23.77 -0.07 35.33
CA VAL A 86 -24.89 0.88 35.31
C VAL A 86 -26.23 0.14 35.27
N SER A 87 -26.36 -0.88 34.42
CA SER A 87 -27.55 -1.76 34.35
C SER A 87 -27.86 -2.43 35.69
N GLY A 88 -26.83 -2.89 36.42
CA GLY A 88 -27.00 -3.49 37.75
C GLY A 88 -27.51 -2.50 38.79
N VAL A 89 -27.07 -1.24 38.74
CA VAL A 89 -27.61 -0.17 39.59
C VAL A 89 -29.07 0.13 39.22
N GLY A 90 -29.37 0.18 37.93
CA GLY A 90 -30.72 0.36 37.40
C GLY A 90 -31.72 -0.68 37.90
N LEU A 91 -31.39 -1.97 37.74
CA LEU A 91 -32.23 -3.06 38.25
C LEU A 91 -32.43 -2.97 39.76
N SER A 92 -31.36 -2.65 40.50
CA SER A 92 -31.42 -2.53 41.97
C SER A 92 -32.33 -1.38 42.42
N LEU A 93 -32.26 -0.22 41.76
CA LEU A 93 -33.14 0.92 42.04
C LEU A 93 -34.60 0.63 41.64
N LEU A 94 -34.81 -0.04 40.51
CA LEU A 94 -36.13 -0.44 40.02
C LEU A 94 -36.82 -1.37 41.04
N VAL A 95 -36.10 -2.42 41.48
CA VAL A 95 -36.57 -3.41 42.44
C VAL A 95 -36.79 -2.79 43.82
N ALA A 96 -35.81 -2.03 44.35
CA ALA A 96 -35.95 -1.30 45.62
C ALA A 96 -37.17 -0.37 45.59
N GLY A 97 -37.43 0.23 44.44
CA GLY A 97 -38.59 1.06 44.21
C GLY A 97 -39.94 0.36 44.34
N PHE A 98 -40.06 -0.93 43.99
CA PHE A 98 -41.30 -1.68 44.18
C PHE A 98 -41.59 -1.87 45.68
N PHE A 99 -40.56 -2.19 46.48
CA PHE A 99 -40.67 -2.38 47.92
C PHE A 99 -40.84 -1.08 48.73
N ALA A 100 -40.48 0.08 48.16
CA ALA A 100 -40.59 1.37 48.84
C ALA A 100 -42.04 1.77 49.20
N ARG A 101 -43.02 1.29 48.42
CA ARG A 101 -44.44 1.69 48.55
C ARG A 101 -45.07 1.34 49.90
N ASP A 102 -44.57 0.28 50.55
CA ASP A 102 -45.04 -0.18 51.86
C ASP A 102 -43.97 -0.01 52.96
N GLY A 103 -43.04 0.93 52.76
CA GLY A 103 -41.97 1.20 53.71
C GLY A 103 -40.95 0.08 53.82
N PHE A 104 -40.72 -0.65 52.72
CA PHE A 104 -39.84 -1.83 52.60
C PHE A 104 -40.29 -3.06 53.40
N ARG A 105 -41.61 -3.24 53.54
CA ARG A 105 -42.22 -4.45 54.14
C ARG A 105 -43.03 -5.18 53.07
N MET A 106 -42.82 -6.50 52.95
CA MET A 106 -43.55 -7.36 51.99
C MET A 106 -44.96 -7.73 52.49
N SER A 107 -45.84 -6.74 52.64
CA SER A 107 -47.21 -6.94 53.16
C SER A 107 -48.22 -7.33 52.09
N ARG A 108 -47.95 -7.02 50.82
CA ARG A 108 -48.84 -7.35 49.69
C ARG A 108 -48.42 -8.63 48.99
N LEU A 109 -49.42 -9.35 48.47
CA LEU A 109 -49.23 -10.55 47.66
C LEU A 109 -48.43 -10.27 46.38
N SER A 110 -48.55 -9.07 45.80
CA SER A 110 -47.73 -8.63 44.66
C SER A 110 -46.24 -8.60 44.98
N ASP A 111 -45.88 -8.09 46.15
CA ASP A 111 -44.48 -7.85 46.53
C ASP A 111 -43.81 -9.17 46.92
N GLN A 112 -44.59 -10.10 47.48
CA GLN A 112 -44.17 -11.48 47.74
C GLN A 112 -43.95 -12.28 46.45
N ILE A 113 -44.80 -12.10 45.44
CA ILE A 113 -44.59 -12.73 44.11
C ILE A 113 -43.34 -12.18 43.46
N VAL A 114 -43.15 -10.86 43.43
CA VAL A 114 -41.96 -10.23 42.84
C VAL A 114 -40.68 -10.67 43.56
N PHE A 115 -40.70 -10.67 44.90
CA PHE A 115 -39.57 -11.16 45.67
C PHE A 115 -39.31 -12.66 45.45
N GLY A 116 -40.35 -13.50 45.47
CA GLY A 116 -40.23 -14.93 45.21
C GLY A 116 -39.67 -15.23 43.82
N ALA A 117 -40.09 -14.47 42.80
CA ALA A 117 -39.50 -14.55 41.47
C ALA A 117 -38.01 -14.19 41.50
N LEU A 118 -37.61 -13.10 42.16
CA LEU A 118 -36.19 -12.69 42.27
C LEU A 118 -35.33 -13.71 43.04
N VAL A 119 -35.87 -14.32 44.11
CA VAL A 119 -35.22 -15.39 44.88
C VAL A 119 -34.95 -16.63 44.02
N VAL A 120 -35.81 -16.90 43.04
CA VAL A 120 -35.58 -18.00 42.09
C VAL A 120 -34.63 -17.55 41.00
N PHE A 121 -34.92 -16.45 40.29
CA PHE A 121 -34.17 -16.04 39.10
C PHE A 121 -32.74 -15.57 39.39
N CYS A 122 -32.51 -14.77 40.44
CA CYS A 122 -31.19 -14.20 40.71
C CYS A 122 -30.14 -15.29 41.02
N PRO A 123 -30.39 -16.30 41.88
CA PRO A 123 -29.46 -17.39 42.10
C PRO A 123 -29.45 -18.43 40.97
N LEU A 124 -30.60 -18.68 40.31
CA LEU A 124 -30.70 -19.64 39.21
C LEU A 124 -29.76 -19.31 38.06
N LEU A 125 -29.49 -18.03 37.78
CA LEU A 125 -28.52 -17.62 36.76
C LEU A 125 -27.09 -18.11 37.05
N PHE A 126 -26.70 -18.20 38.33
CA PHE A 126 -25.41 -18.73 38.74
C PHE A 126 -25.42 -20.26 38.83
N LEU A 127 -26.55 -20.85 39.24
CA LEU A 127 -26.72 -22.31 39.37
C LEU A 127 -26.86 -23.03 38.03
N LEU A 128 -27.44 -22.38 37.01
CA LEU A 128 -27.56 -22.90 35.65
C LEU A 128 -26.27 -22.77 34.84
N SER A 129 -25.21 -22.15 35.39
CA SER A 129 -23.89 -22.16 34.77
C SER A 129 -23.32 -23.59 34.80
N PRO A 130 -23.28 -24.33 33.68
CA PRO A 130 -22.84 -25.72 33.71
C PRO A 130 -21.30 -25.76 33.83
N LEU A 131 -20.84 -26.49 34.84
CA LEU A 131 -19.53 -27.13 34.98
C LEU A 131 -18.94 -27.49 33.61
N ALA A 132 -17.95 -26.71 33.13
CA ALA A 132 -17.21 -27.02 31.91
C ALA A 132 -15.78 -27.42 32.27
N PRO A 133 -15.35 -28.64 31.96
CA PRO A 133 -13.96 -29.04 32.10
C PRO A 133 -13.13 -28.40 30.98
N ALA A 134 -11.96 -27.90 31.38
CA ALA A 134 -10.80 -27.55 30.57
C ALA A 134 -10.98 -26.46 29.49
N GLY A 135 -10.25 -25.35 29.69
CA GLY A 135 -9.55 -24.69 28.58
C GLY A 135 -10.25 -23.51 27.91
N GLY A 136 -11.02 -22.69 28.62
CA GLY A 136 -11.61 -21.50 27.99
C GLY A 136 -12.29 -20.52 28.95
N GLY A 137 -11.53 -19.96 29.89
CA GLY A 137 -11.76 -18.64 30.48
C GLY A 137 -13.20 -18.24 30.85
N LEU A 138 -13.76 -18.93 31.84
CA LEU A 138 -14.61 -18.36 32.89
C LEU A 138 -14.16 -19.07 34.17
N ASP A 139 -13.24 -18.48 34.93
CA ASP A 139 -13.01 -18.91 36.31
C ASP A 139 -14.15 -18.35 37.18
N PRO A 140 -15.13 -19.20 37.56
CA PRO A 140 -15.61 -19.12 38.94
C PRO A 140 -15.94 -20.49 39.57
N ALA A 141 -15.16 -21.53 39.28
CA ALA A 141 -15.00 -22.73 40.14
C ALA A 141 -14.13 -23.77 39.43
N GLY A 142 -12.86 -23.89 39.85
CA GLY A 142 -12.02 -25.05 39.56
C GLY A 142 -12.40 -26.31 40.35
N VAL A 143 -13.63 -26.45 40.84
CA VAL A 143 -14.06 -27.64 41.60
C VAL A 143 -15.53 -27.92 41.33
N GLY A 144 -15.81 -29.13 40.85
CA GLY A 144 -17.17 -29.54 40.56
C GLY A 144 -17.97 -29.90 41.80
N PHE A 145 -19.22 -29.46 41.88
CA PHE A 145 -20.16 -29.91 42.93
C PHE A 145 -20.32 -31.45 42.94
N THR A 146 -20.12 -32.11 41.80
CA THR A 146 -20.07 -33.57 41.67
C THR A 146 -18.85 -34.20 42.36
N GLN A 147 -17.70 -33.52 42.39
CA GLN A 147 -16.50 -33.98 43.11
C GLN A 147 -16.68 -33.92 44.64
N LEU A 148 -17.59 -33.07 45.12
CA LEU A 148 -17.96 -32.96 46.53
C LEU A 148 -18.89 -34.11 47.01
N LEU A 149 -19.54 -34.82 46.07
CA LEU A 149 -20.47 -35.91 46.36
C LEU A 149 -19.92 -37.30 45.98
N SER A 150 -18.95 -37.39 45.05
CA SER A 150 -18.28 -38.63 44.70
C SER A 150 -17.01 -38.82 45.53
N SER A 151 -17.05 -39.72 46.51
CA SER A 151 -15.93 -40.09 47.40
C SER A 151 -14.83 -40.90 46.71
N SER A 152 -14.35 -40.46 45.55
CA SER A 152 -13.23 -41.09 44.86
C SER A 152 -12.23 -40.05 44.39
N ALA A 153 -11.30 -39.70 45.28
CA ALA A 153 -10.05 -39.05 44.93
C ALA A 153 -8.91 -39.92 45.49
N PRO A 154 -7.82 -40.18 44.74
CA PRO A 154 -6.54 -40.45 45.37
C PRO A 154 -5.98 -39.12 45.90
N ASP A 155 -5.20 -39.22 46.98
CA ASP A 155 -4.80 -38.16 47.90
C ASP A 155 -4.39 -36.84 47.24
N VAL A 156 -5.15 -35.78 47.53
CA VAL A 156 -4.73 -34.39 47.37
C VAL A 156 -4.87 -33.72 48.74
N THR A 157 -3.75 -33.20 49.21
CA THR A 157 -3.59 -32.48 50.47
C THR A 157 -4.63 -31.36 50.62
N LEU A 158 -5.36 -31.39 51.74
CA LEU A 158 -6.30 -30.35 52.20
C LEU A 158 -5.52 -29.09 52.63
N ASP A 159 -5.07 -28.30 51.67
CA ASP A 159 -4.93 -26.86 51.86
C ASP A 159 -6.16 -26.21 51.23
N PHE A 160 -7.06 -25.67 52.07
CA PHE A 160 -8.13 -24.79 51.59
C PHE A 160 -7.47 -23.48 51.13
N PRO A 161 -7.44 -23.16 49.82
CA PRO A 161 -7.02 -21.84 49.39
C PRO A 161 -8.01 -20.78 49.92
N PRO A 162 -7.57 -19.53 50.17
CA PRO A 162 -8.49 -18.46 50.52
C PRO A 162 -9.55 -18.30 49.41
N PRO A 163 -10.79 -17.88 49.74
CA PRO A 163 -11.84 -17.72 48.74
C PRO A 163 -11.37 -16.73 47.68
N ASP A 164 -11.11 -17.26 46.49
CA ASP A 164 -10.92 -16.51 45.28
C ASP A 164 -12.12 -15.56 45.07
N ALA A 165 -11.85 -14.34 44.58
CA ALA A 165 -12.83 -13.25 44.46
C ALA A 165 -14.09 -13.64 43.65
N SER A 166 -14.03 -14.74 42.89
CA SER A 166 -15.08 -15.36 42.10
C SER A 166 -16.19 -16.00 42.95
N MET A 167 -15.86 -16.71 44.04
CA MET A 167 -16.86 -17.40 44.89
C MET A 167 -17.74 -16.42 45.66
N ILE A 168 -17.19 -15.26 46.02
CA ILE A 168 -17.92 -14.20 46.73
C ILE A 168 -19.14 -13.72 45.92
N TRP A 169 -19.01 -13.64 44.58
CA TRP A 169 -20.10 -13.17 43.72
C TRP A 169 -21.26 -14.17 43.57
N VAL A 170 -20.99 -15.47 43.71
CA VAL A 170 -22.02 -16.52 43.70
C VAL A 170 -22.78 -16.54 45.02
N ILE A 171 -22.11 -16.25 46.13
CA ILE A 171 -22.70 -16.27 47.48
C ILE A 171 -23.45 -14.96 47.78
N LEU A 172 -23.05 -13.84 47.18
CA LEU A 172 -23.62 -12.52 47.45
C LEU A 172 -25.15 -12.43 47.27
N PRO A 173 -25.76 -13.03 46.21
CA PRO A 173 -27.20 -13.03 46.06
C PRO A 173 -27.92 -13.80 47.17
N PHE A 174 -27.36 -14.91 47.65
CA PHE A 174 -27.91 -15.66 48.78
C PHE A 174 -27.83 -14.86 50.08
N ILE A 175 -26.73 -14.13 50.31
CA ILE A 175 -26.59 -13.21 51.44
C ILE A 175 -27.64 -12.08 51.34
N GLY A 176 -27.85 -11.52 50.15
CA GLY A 176 -28.86 -10.50 49.90
C GLY A 176 -30.28 -10.99 50.18
N ILE A 177 -30.64 -12.18 49.69
CA ILE A 177 -31.93 -12.85 49.95
C ILE A 177 -32.14 -13.06 51.45
N PHE A 178 -31.12 -13.59 52.14
CA PHE A 178 -31.16 -13.80 53.58
C PHE A 178 -31.34 -12.48 54.34
N ALA A 179 -30.60 -11.43 53.95
CA ALA A 179 -30.72 -10.11 54.57
C ALA A 179 -32.13 -9.51 54.41
N VAL A 180 -32.76 -9.66 53.23
CA VAL A 180 -34.14 -9.18 53.00
C VAL A 180 -35.15 -9.98 53.83
N LEU A 181 -35.03 -11.31 53.88
CA LEU A 181 -35.91 -12.18 54.67
C LEU A 181 -35.80 -11.91 56.18
N VAL A 182 -34.57 -11.82 56.70
CA VAL A 182 -34.32 -11.50 58.11
C VAL A 182 -34.81 -10.10 58.45
N ALA A 183 -34.55 -9.12 57.58
CA ALA A 183 -35.04 -7.75 57.80
C ALA A 183 -36.58 -7.69 57.82
N HIS A 184 -37.24 -8.51 57.00
CA HIS A 184 -38.69 -8.61 56.99
C HIS A 184 -39.24 -9.28 58.27
N TYR A 185 -38.65 -10.39 58.70
CA TYR A 185 -39.11 -11.15 59.87
C TYR A 185 -38.82 -10.44 61.20
N MET A 186 -37.59 -9.91 61.35
CA MET A 186 -37.11 -9.27 62.59
C MET A 186 -37.38 -7.74 62.62
N GLN A 187 -38.08 -7.20 61.63
CA GLN A 187 -38.42 -5.77 61.50
C GLN A 187 -37.21 -4.81 61.61
N LEU A 188 -36.07 -5.17 61.00
CA LEU A 188 -34.86 -4.32 61.01
C LEU A 188 -35.04 -2.99 60.24
N HIS A 189 -34.05 -2.12 60.38
CA HIS A 189 -34.00 -0.83 59.68
C HIS A 189 -34.07 -1.01 58.16
N ARG A 190 -34.78 -0.10 57.49
CA ARG A 190 -35.02 -0.11 56.02
C ARG A 190 -33.75 -0.20 55.18
N ALA A 191 -32.63 0.32 55.70
CA ALA A 191 -31.33 0.25 55.04
C ALA A 191 -30.86 -1.20 54.79
N VAL A 192 -31.20 -2.14 55.68
CA VAL A 192 -30.83 -3.57 55.53
C VAL A 192 -31.57 -4.21 54.36
N VAL A 193 -32.85 -3.84 54.14
CA VAL A 193 -33.63 -4.32 53.00
C VAL A 193 -33.07 -3.76 51.70
N VAL A 194 -32.74 -2.46 51.66
CA VAL A 194 -32.14 -1.82 50.46
C VAL A 194 -30.78 -2.43 50.13
N LEU A 195 -29.93 -2.64 51.14
CA LEU A 195 -28.63 -3.28 50.97
C LEU A 195 -28.78 -4.74 50.50
N GLY A 196 -29.72 -5.49 51.09
CA GLY A 196 -30.00 -6.87 50.69
C GLY A 196 -30.53 -6.98 49.27
N VAL A 197 -31.40 -6.07 48.83
CA VAL A 197 -31.85 -5.97 47.44
C VAL A 197 -30.66 -5.69 46.52
N LEU A 198 -29.82 -4.71 46.84
CA LEU A 198 -28.63 -4.38 46.05
C LEU A 198 -27.65 -5.57 45.92
N MET A 199 -27.36 -6.26 47.02
CA MET A 199 -26.50 -7.46 47.05
C MET A 199 -27.09 -8.63 46.24
N MET A 200 -28.41 -8.67 46.07
CA MET A 200 -29.11 -9.67 45.27
C MET A 200 -29.15 -9.31 43.78
N THR A 201 -29.62 -8.10 43.44
CA THR A 201 -29.94 -7.73 42.07
C THR A 201 -28.74 -7.24 41.27
N TRP A 202 -27.77 -6.56 41.92
CA TRP A 202 -26.62 -6.00 41.20
C TRP A 202 -25.71 -7.09 40.61
N PRO A 203 -25.26 -8.12 41.37
CA PRO A 203 -24.44 -9.19 40.79
C PRO A 203 -25.21 -10.01 39.77
N ALA A 204 -26.50 -10.30 40.04
CA ALA A 204 -27.35 -11.04 39.13
C ALA A 204 -27.47 -10.35 37.76
N MET A 205 -27.59 -9.02 37.73
CA MET A 205 -27.63 -8.29 36.46
C MET A 205 -26.26 -8.20 35.80
N PHE A 206 -25.23 -7.84 36.56
CA PHE A 206 -23.87 -7.64 36.04
C PHE A 206 -23.31 -8.92 35.39
N PHE A 207 -23.35 -10.04 36.14
CA PHE A 207 -22.86 -11.33 35.67
C PHE A 207 -23.87 -12.06 34.80
N GLY A 208 -25.17 -11.86 35.02
CA GLY A 208 -26.23 -12.46 34.20
C GLY A 208 -26.10 -12.06 32.73
N GLN A 209 -25.87 -10.78 32.44
CA GLN A 209 -25.61 -10.30 31.08
C GLN A 209 -24.38 -11.00 30.47
N LYS A 210 -23.28 -11.13 31.23
CA LYS A 210 -22.06 -11.80 30.77
C LYS A 210 -22.29 -13.27 30.47
N ILE A 211 -22.97 -14.00 31.37
CA ILE A 211 -23.25 -15.43 31.23
C ILE A 211 -24.14 -15.68 30.00
N ILE A 212 -25.21 -14.90 29.83
CA ILE A 212 -26.11 -15.04 28.68
C ILE A 212 -25.34 -14.86 27.36
N ILE A 213 -24.56 -13.80 27.26
CA ILE A 213 -23.83 -13.47 26.03
C ILE A 213 -22.71 -14.49 25.77
N GLU A 214 -21.78 -14.67 26.71
CA GLU A 214 -20.61 -15.50 26.47
C GLU A 214 -20.98 -16.98 26.38
N ARG A 215 -21.77 -17.48 27.33
CA ARG A 215 -22.03 -18.93 27.47
C ARG A 215 -23.18 -19.43 26.62
N PHE A 216 -24.29 -18.71 26.55
CA PHE A 216 -25.46 -19.18 25.81
C PHE A 216 -25.48 -18.72 24.35
N MET A 217 -24.84 -17.59 24.03
CA MET A 217 -24.83 -17.08 22.65
C MET A 217 -23.49 -17.33 21.93
N VAL A 218 -22.34 -17.05 22.55
CA VAL A 218 -21.03 -17.12 21.85
C VAL A 218 -20.43 -18.54 21.85
N HIS A 219 -20.39 -19.22 23.00
CA HIS A 219 -19.79 -20.55 23.12
C HIS A 219 -20.42 -21.65 22.23
N PRO A 220 -21.76 -21.76 22.08
CA PRO A 220 -22.36 -22.81 21.26
C PRO A 220 -22.31 -22.52 19.74
N THR A 221 -21.71 -21.40 19.32
CA THR A 221 -21.59 -21.08 17.88
C THR A 221 -20.75 -22.10 17.12
N THR A 222 -21.20 -22.45 15.91
CA THR A 222 -20.47 -23.29 14.97
C THR A 222 -19.37 -22.47 14.27
N TRP A 223 -18.44 -23.15 13.60
CA TRP A 223 -17.39 -22.50 12.82
C TRP A 223 -17.97 -21.68 11.64
N GLU A 224 -19.12 -22.11 11.08
CA GLU A 224 -19.86 -21.39 10.05
C GLU A 224 -20.35 -20.05 10.58
N THR A 225 -21.04 -20.04 11.73
CA THR A 225 -21.51 -18.79 12.36
C THR A 225 -20.35 -17.84 12.68
N ARG A 226 -19.17 -18.37 13.03
CA ARG A 226 -17.97 -17.55 13.31
C ARG A 226 -17.36 -16.97 12.04
N LEU A 227 -17.37 -17.72 10.94
CA LEU A 227 -16.95 -17.24 9.64
C LEU A 227 -17.93 -16.15 9.13
N ASP A 228 -19.23 -16.36 9.34
CA ASP A 228 -20.29 -15.40 8.99
C ASP A 228 -20.14 -14.11 9.79
N ALA A 229 -19.85 -14.22 11.10
CA ALA A 229 -19.52 -13.08 11.94
C ALA A 229 -18.33 -12.28 11.39
N ARG A 230 -17.30 -12.96 10.88
CA ARG A 230 -16.15 -12.30 10.27
C ARG A 230 -16.53 -11.55 9.00
N TYR A 231 -17.37 -12.12 8.16
CA TYR A 231 -17.92 -11.43 6.98
C TYR A 231 -18.78 -10.22 7.36
N MET A 232 -19.61 -10.34 8.39
CA MET A 232 -20.46 -9.23 8.85
C MET A 232 -19.67 -8.11 9.52
N GLN A 233 -18.59 -8.44 10.25
CA GLN A 233 -17.65 -7.46 10.78
C GLN A 233 -17.00 -6.67 9.63
N LEU A 234 -16.57 -7.38 8.57
CA LEU A 234 -16.02 -6.79 7.36
C LEU A 234 -17.02 -5.82 6.70
N MET A 235 -18.27 -6.23 6.52
CA MET A 235 -19.32 -5.37 5.98
C MET A 235 -19.55 -4.11 6.82
N ARG A 236 -19.72 -4.26 8.14
CA ARG A 236 -19.93 -3.13 9.07
C ARG A 236 -18.81 -2.10 8.94
N THR A 237 -17.56 -2.56 8.86
CA THR A 237 -16.40 -1.70 8.59
C THR A 237 -16.51 -1.01 7.23
N GLY A 238 -17.00 -1.68 6.17
CA GLY A 238 -17.22 -1.06 4.86
C GLY A 238 -18.31 0.03 4.84
N PHE A 239 -19.46 -0.22 5.49
CA PHE A 239 -20.54 0.76 5.62
C PHE A 239 -20.14 1.96 6.47
N GLY A 240 -19.54 1.73 7.64
CA GLY A 240 -19.06 2.81 8.50
C GLY A 240 -17.99 3.67 7.79
N HIS A 241 -17.28 3.08 6.84
CA HIS A 241 -16.30 3.84 6.07
C HIS A 241 -16.86 4.65 4.90
N GLY A 242 -18.17 4.63 4.66
CA GLY A 242 -18.79 5.28 3.51
C GLY A 242 -18.40 4.64 2.17
N ILE A 243 -17.64 3.55 2.20
CA ILE A 243 -17.23 2.79 1.02
C ILE A 243 -18.46 2.14 0.38
N ILE A 244 -19.35 1.67 1.25
CA ILE A 244 -20.58 1.00 0.90
C ILE A 244 -21.75 1.92 1.27
N ALA A 245 -22.61 2.24 0.30
CA ALA A 245 -23.89 2.90 0.50
C ALA A 245 -25.06 1.96 0.19
N LEU A 246 -26.21 2.23 0.81
CA LEU A 246 -27.49 1.66 0.40
C LEU A 246 -28.25 2.77 -0.33
N ARG A 247 -29.13 2.39 -1.29
CA ARG A 247 -29.86 3.30 -2.18
C ARG A 247 -30.40 4.56 -1.48
N ASP A 248 -30.96 4.39 -0.28
CA ASP A 248 -31.61 5.47 0.48
C ASP A 248 -30.83 5.90 1.75
N LEU A 249 -29.66 5.32 2.01
CA LEU A 249 -28.84 5.57 3.21
C LEU A 249 -27.40 5.91 2.80
N ARG A 250 -27.06 7.20 2.82
CA ARG A 250 -25.68 7.70 2.64
C ARG A 250 -24.99 7.84 4.01
N PHE A 251 -23.89 7.12 4.21
CA PHE A 251 -23.04 7.11 5.42
C PHE A 251 -22.06 8.27 5.54
N ASP A 252 -22.29 9.33 4.76
CA ASP A 252 -21.45 10.52 4.64
C ASP A 252 -21.60 11.47 5.85
N LYS A 253 -22.81 11.55 6.43
CA LYS A 253 -23.08 12.44 7.55
C LYS A 253 -22.88 11.72 8.87
N ASP A 254 -21.67 11.80 9.41
CA ASP A 254 -21.29 11.32 10.75
C ASP A 254 -22.20 11.84 11.89
N GLU A 255 -23.14 12.75 11.62
CA GLU A 255 -24.06 13.32 12.61
C GLU A 255 -25.42 12.63 12.77
N ASP A 256 -25.86 11.74 11.85
CA ASP A 256 -27.20 11.14 11.96
C ASP A 256 -27.24 10.02 13.03
N PRO A 257 -27.96 10.23 14.16
CA PRO A 257 -28.07 9.23 15.23
C PRO A 257 -28.68 7.90 14.77
N ALA A 258 -29.61 7.97 13.81
CA ALA A 258 -30.28 6.78 13.31
C ALA A 258 -29.34 5.93 12.46
N LEU A 259 -28.42 6.55 11.74
CA LEU A 259 -27.42 5.85 10.96
C LEU A 259 -26.36 5.16 11.82
N ARG A 260 -25.91 5.83 12.90
CA ARG A 260 -25.04 5.21 13.91
C ARG A 260 -25.71 4.01 14.56
N THR A 261 -26.99 4.14 14.89
CA THR A 261 -27.81 3.05 15.43
C THR A 261 -27.89 1.88 14.44
N PHE A 262 -28.15 2.16 13.17
CA PHE A 262 -28.16 1.14 12.12
C PHE A 262 -26.81 0.41 12.02
N LEU A 263 -25.69 1.13 12.00
CA LEU A 263 -24.35 0.52 11.92
C LEU A 263 -24.05 -0.45 13.07
N VAL A 264 -24.56 -0.15 14.26
CA VAL A 264 -24.39 -1.00 15.44
C VAL A 264 -25.33 -2.21 15.42
N LEU A 265 -26.55 -2.05 14.91
CA LEU A 265 -27.56 -3.12 14.87
C LEU A 265 -27.45 -4.03 13.63
N MET A 266 -26.88 -3.55 12.52
CA MET A 266 -26.86 -4.28 11.25
C MET A 266 -26.14 -5.63 11.34
N GLY A 267 -25.07 -5.73 12.14
CA GLY A 267 -24.36 -7.00 12.33
C GLY A 267 -25.29 -8.07 12.90
N SER A 268 -26.06 -7.70 13.94
CA SER A 268 -27.02 -8.61 14.58
C SER A 268 -28.22 -8.89 13.67
N LEU A 269 -28.65 -7.91 12.86
CA LEU A 269 -29.73 -8.06 11.90
C LEU A 269 -29.38 -9.05 10.77
N PHE A 270 -28.19 -8.90 10.18
CA PHE A 270 -27.71 -9.72 9.06
C PHE A 270 -27.34 -11.14 9.48
N MET A 271 -26.92 -11.34 10.73
CA MET A 271 -26.73 -12.68 11.29
C MET A 271 -28.02 -13.51 11.33
N GLN A 272 -29.19 -12.88 11.20
CA GLN A 272 -30.47 -13.61 11.11
C GLN A 272 -30.74 -14.15 9.70
N PHE A 273 -30.04 -13.65 8.68
CA PHE A 273 -30.16 -14.09 7.29
C PHE A 273 -28.77 -14.24 6.64
N PRO A 274 -27.94 -15.16 7.14
CA PRO A 274 -26.54 -15.24 6.74
C PRO A 274 -26.36 -15.63 5.27
N ASP A 275 -27.29 -16.38 4.68
CA ASP A 275 -27.20 -16.87 3.31
C ASP A 275 -27.46 -15.75 2.30
N GLU A 276 -28.56 -15.00 2.46
CA GLU A 276 -28.83 -13.83 1.61
C GLU A 276 -27.75 -12.76 1.80
N ALA A 277 -27.26 -12.55 3.02
CA ALA A 277 -26.20 -11.58 3.29
C ALA A 277 -24.87 -11.98 2.63
N LYS A 278 -24.52 -13.28 2.65
CA LYS A 278 -23.37 -13.80 1.92
C LYS A 278 -23.53 -13.69 0.42
N GLU A 279 -24.70 -13.91 -0.14
CA GLU A 279 -24.94 -13.76 -1.58
C GLU A 279 -24.72 -12.31 -2.01
N MET A 280 -25.23 -11.33 -1.25
CA MET A 280 -24.93 -9.91 -1.50
C MET A 280 -23.42 -9.65 -1.46
N ILE A 281 -22.73 -10.18 -0.44
CA ILE A 281 -21.26 -10.04 -0.34
C ILE A 281 -20.59 -10.71 -1.52
N ARG A 282 -21.00 -11.92 -1.92
CA ARG A 282 -20.40 -12.71 -3.01
C ARG A 282 -20.57 -12.03 -4.36
N GLU A 283 -21.75 -11.48 -4.61
CA GLU A 283 -22.08 -10.76 -5.84
C GLU A 283 -21.24 -9.48 -6.00
N LYS A 284 -20.88 -8.83 -4.89
CA LYS A 284 -20.06 -7.60 -4.87
C LYS A 284 -18.68 -7.80 -4.25
N GLN A 285 -18.23 -9.05 -4.10
CA GLN A 285 -17.05 -9.42 -3.30
C GLN A 285 -15.77 -8.83 -3.88
N ASP A 286 -15.67 -8.90 -5.21
CA ASP A 286 -14.55 -8.37 -5.99
C ASP A 286 -14.42 -6.85 -5.87
N ASP A 287 -15.52 -6.14 -5.60
CA ASP A 287 -15.52 -4.69 -5.41
C ASP A 287 -15.27 -4.33 -3.94
N ILE A 288 -15.89 -5.03 -2.97
CA ILE A 288 -15.79 -4.71 -1.53
C ILE A 288 -14.39 -4.98 -1.00
N VAL A 289 -13.79 -6.11 -1.39
CA VAL A 289 -12.43 -6.46 -0.96
C VAL A 289 -11.40 -5.59 -1.66
N ARG A 290 -11.65 -5.22 -2.93
CA ARG A 290 -10.87 -4.19 -3.63
C ARG A 290 -10.88 -2.88 -2.86
N LEU A 291 -11.97 -2.52 -2.19
CA LEU A 291 -12.05 -1.27 -1.41
C LEU A 291 -11.51 -1.36 0.02
N MET A 292 -11.52 -2.54 0.62
CA MET A 292 -10.93 -2.73 1.94
C MET A 292 -9.41 -2.83 1.92
N VAL A 293 -8.84 -3.43 0.88
CA VAL A 293 -7.39 -3.36 0.63
C VAL A 293 -6.99 -1.94 0.24
N MET A 294 -7.91 -1.15 -0.35
CA MET A 294 -7.68 0.26 -0.64
C MET A 294 -7.64 1.17 0.60
N ARG A 295 -8.06 0.76 1.81
CA ARG A 295 -8.13 1.71 2.93
C ARG A 295 -6.93 1.72 3.87
N THR A 296 -6.02 0.75 3.78
CA THR A 296 -4.75 0.78 4.53
C THR A 296 -3.59 1.26 3.68
N ASP A 297 -3.60 0.99 2.36
CA ASP A 297 -2.46 1.26 1.46
C ASP A 297 -2.60 2.54 0.59
N ILE A 298 -3.79 3.15 0.47
CA ILE A 298 -4.01 4.36 -0.36
C ILE A 298 -3.78 5.68 0.38
N GLN A 299 -3.67 5.68 1.72
CA GLN A 299 -3.35 6.93 2.43
C GLN A 299 -1.98 7.51 2.04
N ASN A 300 -1.20 6.81 1.22
CA ASN A 300 0.02 7.35 0.68
C ASN A 300 0.33 6.82 -0.73
N ILE A 301 -0.63 6.88 -1.68
CA ILE A 301 -0.28 6.74 -3.11
C ILE A 301 0.87 7.70 -3.44
N ASP A 302 0.82 8.90 -2.86
CA ASP A 302 1.87 9.90 -3.04
C ASP A 302 3.21 9.47 -2.42
N ALA A 303 3.25 8.90 -1.20
CA ALA A 303 4.53 8.37 -0.70
C ALA A 303 5.00 7.12 -1.43
N ARG A 304 4.12 6.20 -1.85
CA ARG A 304 4.51 5.03 -2.65
C ARG A 304 5.04 5.46 -4.03
N TYR A 305 4.46 6.50 -4.60
CA TYR A 305 4.96 7.09 -5.83
C TYR A 305 6.29 7.82 -5.60
N ALA A 306 6.47 8.50 -4.47
CA ALA A 306 7.75 9.10 -4.08
C ALA A 306 8.84 8.03 -3.87
N ASP A 307 8.52 6.90 -3.24
CA ASP A 307 9.44 5.76 -3.09
C ASP A 307 9.82 5.18 -4.46
N TYR A 308 8.83 5.01 -5.35
CA TYR A 308 9.07 4.60 -6.73
C TYR A 308 9.97 5.59 -7.49
N GLN A 309 9.75 6.91 -7.34
CA GLN A 309 10.61 7.92 -7.96
C GLN A 309 12.03 7.87 -7.40
N ALA A 310 12.19 7.71 -6.09
CA ALA A 310 13.50 7.58 -5.46
C ALA A 310 14.25 6.34 -5.98
N GLU A 311 13.56 5.20 -6.11
CA GLU A 311 14.15 3.99 -6.67
C GLU A 311 14.47 4.12 -8.16
N ALA A 312 13.61 4.79 -8.94
CA ALA A 312 13.84 5.05 -10.35
C ALA A 312 15.06 5.96 -10.57
N GLU A 313 15.23 7.01 -9.77
CA GLU A 313 16.41 7.88 -9.82
C GLU A 313 17.67 7.19 -9.32
N ARG A 314 17.56 6.30 -8.33
CA ARG A 314 18.68 5.44 -7.90
C ARG A 314 19.10 4.51 -9.02
N PHE A 315 18.17 3.81 -9.66
CA PHE A 315 18.45 2.93 -10.80
C PHE A 315 19.10 3.69 -11.95
N LYS A 316 18.61 4.91 -12.23
CA LYS A 316 19.17 5.78 -13.27
C LYS A 316 20.60 6.20 -12.97
N THR A 317 20.93 6.44 -11.70
CA THR A 317 22.27 6.86 -11.27
C THR A 317 23.24 5.68 -11.19
N ASP A 318 22.82 4.57 -10.58
CA ASP A 318 23.70 3.44 -10.25
C ASP A 318 23.88 2.49 -11.45
N VAL A 319 22.84 2.32 -12.27
CA VAL A 319 22.83 1.33 -13.37
C VAL A 319 22.89 2.01 -14.75
N TYR A 320 22.06 3.02 -15.00
CA TYR A 320 21.99 3.63 -16.34
C TYR A 320 23.12 4.64 -16.59
N ALA A 321 23.53 5.46 -15.62
CA ALA A 321 24.58 6.46 -15.84
C ALA A 321 25.93 5.86 -16.27
N PRO A 322 26.42 4.74 -15.68
CA PRO A 322 27.62 4.05 -16.17
C PRO A 322 27.47 3.55 -17.62
N TYR A 323 26.30 2.99 -17.96
CA TYR A 323 25.98 2.58 -19.34
C TYR A 323 25.99 3.78 -20.30
N ALA A 324 25.33 4.88 -19.93
CA ALA A 324 25.23 6.08 -20.73
C ALA A 324 26.60 6.71 -20.98
N ASN A 325 27.45 6.76 -19.94
CA ASN A 325 28.83 7.25 -20.06
C ASN A 325 29.69 6.35 -20.97
N ALA A 326 29.65 5.03 -20.76
CA ALA A 326 30.35 4.09 -21.64
C ALA A 326 29.86 4.16 -23.09
N SER A 327 28.57 4.45 -23.28
CA SER A 327 27.96 4.62 -24.60
C SER A 327 28.40 5.91 -25.27
N SER A 328 28.50 7.01 -24.52
CA SER A 328 29.04 8.27 -25.05
C SER A 328 30.52 8.14 -25.39
N GLU A 329 31.32 7.48 -24.55
CA GLU A 329 32.74 7.18 -24.84
C GLU A 329 32.88 6.35 -26.12
N TYR A 330 32.02 5.34 -26.31
CA TYR A 330 31.99 4.54 -27.53
C TYR A 330 31.66 5.38 -28.77
N ALA A 331 30.66 6.26 -28.68
CA ALA A 331 30.26 7.14 -29.77
C ALA A 331 31.35 8.18 -30.10
N GLU A 332 32.00 8.75 -29.07
CA GLU A 332 33.12 9.68 -29.23
C GLU A 332 34.34 9.00 -29.86
N ALA A 333 34.66 7.77 -29.46
CA ALA A 333 35.77 6.99 -30.01
C ALA A 333 35.61 6.70 -31.53
N LEU A 334 34.37 6.66 -32.01
CA LEU A 334 34.02 6.47 -33.43
C LEU A 334 33.65 7.77 -34.15
N SER A 335 33.74 8.90 -33.46
CA SER A 335 33.38 10.19 -34.03
C SER A 335 34.37 10.61 -35.12
N GLU A 336 33.84 11.31 -36.14
CA GLU A 336 34.64 11.86 -37.23
C GLU A 336 35.78 12.78 -36.74
N PRO A 337 35.58 13.68 -35.75
CA PRO A 337 36.66 14.48 -35.19
C PRO A 337 37.83 13.66 -34.65
N LYS A 338 37.55 12.53 -33.98
CA LYS A 338 38.59 11.66 -33.42
C LYS A 338 39.39 10.93 -34.52
N LEU A 339 38.69 10.50 -35.56
CA LEU A 339 39.32 9.91 -36.74
C LEU A 339 40.25 10.93 -37.42
N ILE A 340 39.79 12.17 -37.61
CA ILE A 340 40.57 13.26 -38.20
C ILE A 340 41.81 13.58 -37.34
N GLU A 341 41.66 13.63 -36.02
CA GLU A 341 42.78 13.86 -35.08
C GLU A 341 43.89 12.83 -35.27
N ILE A 342 43.55 11.53 -35.26
CA ILE A 342 44.52 10.44 -35.38
C ILE A 342 45.11 10.40 -36.79
N ARG A 343 44.30 10.63 -37.83
CA ARG A 343 44.78 10.74 -39.21
C ARG A 343 45.83 11.84 -39.36
N ASN A 344 45.56 13.03 -38.83
CA ASN A 344 46.50 14.15 -38.90
C ASN A 344 47.81 13.84 -38.18
N GLU A 345 47.74 13.11 -37.06
CA GLU A 345 48.93 12.61 -36.37
C GLU A 345 49.73 11.63 -37.24
N ILE A 346 49.07 10.66 -37.87
CA ILE A 346 49.70 9.70 -38.80
C ILE A 346 50.36 10.43 -39.96
N MET A 347 49.66 11.36 -40.59
CA MET A 347 50.18 12.13 -41.71
C MET A 347 51.39 12.98 -41.31
N ARG A 348 51.43 13.47 -40.06
CA ARG A 348 52.62 14.13 -39.52
C ARG A 348 53.78 13.15 -39.36
N VAL A 349 53.55 11.96 -38.79
CA VAL A 349 54.59 10.92 -38.67
C VAL A 349 55.13 10.50 -40.04
N ILE A 350 54.27 10.38 -41.04
CA ILE A 350 54.68 10.05 -42.42
C ILE A 350 55.57 11.16 -42.99
N ARG A 351 55.16 12.43 -42.87
CA ARG A 351 55.98 13.57 -43.34
C ARG A 351 57.34 13.60 -42.65
N ASP A 352 57.36 13.45 -41.32
CA ASP A 352 58.59 13.48 -40.54
C ASP A 352 59.53 12.33 -40.95
N GLU A 353 59.02 11.12 -41.18
CA GLU A 353 59.83 9.97 -41.60
C GLU A 353 60.40 10.17 -43.02
N VAL A 354 59.60 10.71 -43.95
CA VAL A 354 60.05 11.01 -45.31
C VAL A 354 61.12 12.10 -45.31
N ASP A 355 60.89 13.20 -44.59
CA ASP A 355 61.82 14.32 -44.55
C ASP A 355 63.14 13.93 -43.86
N ASN A 356 63.07 13.24 -42.71
CA ASN A 356 64.27 12.76 -42.02
C ASN A 356 65.02 11.69 -42.82
N GLY A 357 64.29 10.80 -43.49
CA GLY A 357 64.86 9.79 -44.38
C GLY A 357 65.58 10.42 -45.58
N TRP A 358 64.96 11.42 -46.21
CA TRP A 358 65.58 12.16 -47.31
C TRP A 358 66.83 12.92 -46.88
N LEU A 359 66.82 13.58 -45.71
CA LEU A 359 68.00 14.26 -45.18
C LEU A 359 69.20 13.30 -45.05
N LYS A 360 68.99 12.10 -44.47
CA LYS A 360 70.02 11.07 -44.37
C LYS A 360 70.51 10.59 -45.73
N MET A 361 69.60 10.42 -46.69
CA MET A 361 69.94 9.97 -48.04
C MET A 361 70.74 11.03 -48.80
N ARG A 362 70.28 12.29 -48.78
CA ARG A 362 70.97 13.44 -49.37
C ARG A 362 72.37 13.60 -48.80
N ASP A 363 72.51 13.51 -47.48
CA ASP A 363 73.81 13.62 -46.81
C ASP A 363 74.72 12.45 -47.23
N SER A 364 74.18 11.23 -47.37
CA SER A 364 74.93 10.08 -47.87
C SER A 364 75.38 10.23 -49.33
N ILE A 365 74.52 10.78 -50.20
CA ILE A 365 74.88 11.12 -51.59
C ILE A 365 75.98 12.18 -51.61
N ALA A 366 75.91 13.21 -50.75
CA ALA A 366 76.94 14.23 -50.62
C ALA A 366 78.27 13.62 -50.12
N THR A 367 78.22 12.70 -49.14
CA THR A 367 79.39 11.94 -48.70
C THR A 367 80.00 11.12 -49.83
N CYS A 368 79.19 10.44 -50.64
CA CYS A 368 79.69 9.70 -51.80
C CYS A 368 80.30 10.61 -52.88
N LYS A 369 79.69 11.77 -53.13
CA LYS A 369 80.25 12.78 -54.03
C LYS A 369 81.61 13.26 -53.52
N ALA A 370 81.73 13.59 -52.23
CA ALA A 370 83.00 13.99 -51.62
C ALA A 370 84.06 12.86 -51.65
N PHE A 371 83.66 11.61 -51.36
CA PHE A 371 84.51 10.42 -51.47
C PHE A 371 85.05 10.26 -52.90
N SER A 372 84.17 10.36 -53.89
CA SER A 372 84.56 10.23 -55.30
C SER A 372 85.52 11.34 -55.73
N SER A 373 85.27 12.61 -55.35
CA SER A 373 86.16 13.73 -55.65
C SER A 373 87.53 13.61 -54.98
N ARG A 374 87.59 13.18 -53.71
CA ARG A 374 88.86 13.02 -52.97
C ARG A 374 89.72 11.90 -53.55
N ASN A 375 89.10 10.76 -53.87
CA ASN A 375 89.83 9.58 -54.32
C ASN A 375 90.13 9.59 -55.82
N ALA A 376 89.38 10.33 -56.65
CA ALA A 376 89.59 10.36 -58.10
C ALA A 376 90.98 10.87 -58.49
N ALA A 377 91.49 11.92 -57.85
CA ALA A 377 92.81 12.48 -58.16
C ALA A 377 93.94 11.49 -57.79
N THR A 378 93.90 10.92 -56.58
CA THR A 378 94.87 9.92 -56.14
C THR A 378 94.81 8.66 -56.99
N LEU A 379 93.61 8.22 -57.35
CA LEU A 379 93.39 7.07 -58.22
C LEU A 379 93.93 7.33 -59.63
N TYR A 380 93.70 8.51 -60.21
CA TYR A 380 94.21 8.88 -61.53
C TYR A 380 95.75 8.78 -61.59
N THR A 381 96.46 9.34 -60.62
CA THR A 381 97.92 9.25 -60.55
C THR A 381 98.39 7.80 -60.47
N ARG A 382 97.78 6.99 -59.57
CA ARG A 382 98.11 5.57 -59.43
C ARG A 382 97.81 4.77 -60.71
N LEU A 383 96.72 5.08 -61.41
CA LEU A 383 96.37 4.43 -62.68
C LEU A 383 97.40 4.73 -63.78
N ILE A 384 97.91 5.96 -63.86
CA ILE A 384 99.00 6.31 -64.79
C ILE A 384 100.28 5.55 -64.46
N ASP A 385 100.66 5.49 -63.18
CA ASP A 385 101.85 4.77 -62.73
C ASP A 385 101.75 3.28 -63.02
N VAL A 386 100.59 2.67 -62.78
CA VAL A 386 100.31 1.26 -63.11
C VAL A 386 100.51 1.02 -64.61
N ARG A 387 99.97 1.88 -65.49
CA ARG A 387 100.17 1.76 -66.94
C ARG A 387 101.65 1.89 -67.31
N LYS A 388 102.34 2.91 -66.80
CA LYS A 388 103.76 3.16 -67.07
C LYS A 388 104.61 1.95 -66.67
N ASN A 389 104.41 1.44 -65.45
CA ASN A 389 105.13 0.28 -64.92
C ASN A 389 104.80 -1.00 -65.71
N PHE A 390 103.55 -1.16 -66.15
CA PHE A 390 103.15 -2.30 -66.98
C PHE A 390 103.84 -2.28 -68.35
N THR A 391 103.90 -1.12 -69.01
CA THR A 391 104.59 -0.95 -70.31
C THR A 391 106.11 -1.15 -70.22
N ALA A 392 106.71 -0.86 -69.06
CA ALA A 392 108.14 -1.04 -68.83
C ALA A 392 108.55 -2.49 -68.52
N CYS A 393 107.61 -3.39 -68.21
CA CYS A 393 107.90 -4.78 -67.87
C CYS A 393 108.17 -5.64 -69.12
N THR A 394 109.36 -6.26 -69.17
CA THR A 394 109.80 -7.15 -70.26
C THR A 394 109.43 -8.63 -70.06
N ASN A 395 109.15 -9.08 -68.84
CA ASN A 395 108.81 -10.47 -68.51
C ASN A 395 107.42 -10.63 -67.85
N GLU A 396 106.87 -11.85 -67.90
CA GLU A 396 105.51 -12.13 -67.38
C GLU A 396 105.41 -12.00 -65.85
N ASN A 397 106.47 -12.37 -65.12
CA ASN A 397 106.51 -12.23 -63.66
C ASN A 397 106.43 -10.76 -63.19
N CYS A 398 107.06 -9.83 -63.91
CA CYS A 398 106.96 -8.39 -63.64
C CYS A 398 105.54 -7.88 -63.87
N ARG A 399 104.91 -8.26 -65.00
CA ARG A 399 103.53 -7.88 -65.31
C ARG A 399 102.53 -8.40 -64.28
N GLY A 400 102.68 -9.67 -63.86
CA GLY A 400 101.84 -10.28 -62.82
C GLY A 400 101.87 -9.52 -61.49
N ARG A 401 103.05 -9.01 -61.07
CA ARG A 401 103.18 -8.19 -59.84
C ARG A 401 102.45 -6.86 -59.95
N VAL A 402 102.56 -6.16 -61.09
CA VAL A 402 101.90 -4.86 -61.31
C VAL A 402 100.37 -5.02 -61.28
N VAL A 403 99.84 -6.06 -61.93
CA VAL A 403 98.40 -6.37 -61.91
C VAL A 403 97.92 -6.68 -60.49
N PHE A 404 98.69 -7.46 -59.72
CA PHE A 404 98.34 -7.77 -58.34
C PHE A 404 98.34 -6.52 -57.44
N GLN A 405 99.35 -5.65 -57.59
CA GLN A 405 99.42 -4.37 -56.87
C GLN A 405 98.25 -3.45 -57.22
N TYR A 406 97.88 -3.36 -58.49
CA TYR A 406 96.68 -2.63 -58.94
C TYR A 406 95.42 -3.19 -58.26
N GLN A 407 95.18 -4.50 -58.36
CA GLN A 407 93.99 -5.12 -57.78
C GLN A 407 93.90 -4.92 -56.27
N ARG A 408 95.02 -5.00 -55.55
CA ARG A 408 95.08 -4.66 -54.13
C ARG A 408 94.73 -3.20 -53.88
N THR A 409 95.32 -2.28 -54.63
CA THR A 409 95.10 -0.83 -54.48
C THR A 409 93.64 -0.44 -54.72
N ILE A 410 92.99 -1.04 -55.72
CA ILE A 410 91.57 -0.80 -56.01
C ILE A 410 90.67 -1.43 -54.94
N ARG A 411 90.94 -2.67 -54.53
CA ARG A 411 90.17 -3.33 -53.48
C ARG A 411 90.26 -2.57 -52.16
N ASP A 412 91.45 -2.08 -51.81
CA ASP A 412 91.66 -1.27 -50.61
C ASP A 412 90.93 0.08 -50.67
N ALA A 413 90.58 0.56 -51.88
CA ALA A 413 89.88 1.83 -52.08
C ALA A 413 88.35 1.70 -52.22
N ILE A 414 87.83 0.66 -52.89
CA ILE A 414 86.40 0.52 -53.24
C ILE A 414 85.81 -0.87 -52.94
N ASP A 415 86.52 -1.72 -52.19
CA ASP A 415 86.09 -3.09 -51.78
C ASP A 415 85.46 -3.91 -52.94
N ALA A 416 86.01 -3.72 -54.14
CA ALA A 416 85.57 -4.36 -55.36
C ALA A 416 86.77 -4.68 -56.25
N ARG A 417 86.68 -5.75 -57.02
CA ARG A 417 87.67 -6.08 -58.04
C ARG A 417 87.20 -5.50 -59.38
N VAL A 418 87.82 -4.40 -59.78
CA VAL A 418 87.47 -3.69 -61.01
C VAL A 418 88.62 -3.84 -62.02
N PRO A 419 88.37 -4.34 -63.24
CA PRO A 419 89.39 -4.39 -64.27
C PRO A 419 89.82 -2.98 -64.70
N TYR A 420 91.03 -2.86 -65.26
CA TYR A 420 91.68 -1.56 -65.48
C TYR A 420 90.98 -0.75 -66.59
N ASP A 421 90.54 -1.46 -67.62
CA ASP A 421 89.73 -0.98 -68.74
C ASP A 421 88.48 -0.19 -68.31
N TYR A 422 87.79 -0.55 -67.22
CA TYR A 422 86.66 0.19 -66.68
C TYR A 422 87.00 1.65 -66.36
N TRP A 423 88.28 1.98 -66.16
CA TRP A 423 88.75 3.35 -65.92
C TRP A 423 89.15 4.10 -67.19
N CYS A 424 89.09 3.47 -68.36
CA CYS A 424 89.57 4.03 -69.63
C CYS A 424 88.53 4.84 -70.42
N GLU A 425 89.00 5.80 -71.22
CA GLU A 425 88.14 6.77 -71.92
C GLU A 425 87.18 6.15 -72.96
N THR A 426 87.49 4.97 -73.51
CA THR A 426 86.73 4.27 -74.57
C THR A 426 86.43 2.80 -74.26
N SER A 427 86.26 2.40 -73.00
CA SER A 427 85.88 1.02 -72.68
C SER A 427 84.37 0.80 -72.82
N GLY A 428 83.99 -0.06 -73.75
CA GLY A 428 82.62 -0.54 -73.93
C GLY A 428 82.24 -1.69 -73.00
N ILE A 429 82.78 -1.72 -71.78
CA ILE A 429 82.67 -2.85 -70.86
C ILE A 429 81.56 -2.58 -69.85
N THR A 430 80.56 -3.45 -69.86
CA THR A 430 79.41 -3.36 -68.97
C THR A 430 79.74 -3.92 -67.58
N PRO A 431 79.00 -3.56 -66.52
CA PRO A 431 79.14 -4.18 -65.21
C PRO A 431 78.98 -5.71 -65.21
N GLU A 432 78.25 -6.26 -66.18
CA GLU A 432 78.04 -7.71 -66.37
C GLU A 432 79.30 -8.39 -66.92
N ASP A 433 80.02 -7.73 -67.83
CA ASP A 433 81.31 -8.21 -68.35
C ASP A 433 82.36 -8.31 -67.22
N ILE A 434 82.32 -7.39 -66.25
CA ILE A 434 83.20 -7.42 -65.06
C ILE A 434 82.98 -8.68 -64.21
N ALA A 435 81.73 -9.17 -64.12
CA ALA A 435 81.42 -10.40 -63.41
C ALA A 435 81.98 -11.63 -64.17
N SER A 436 81.86 -11.65 -65.49
CA SER A 436 82.41 -12.71 -66.35
C SER A 436 83.93 -12.87 -66.24
N TYR A 437 84.68 -11.76 -66.12
CA TYR A 437 86.14 -11.80 -65.93
C TYR A 437 86.58 -12.48 -64.63
N ASN A 438 85.75 -12.49 -63.60
CA ASN A 438 86.05 -13.17 -62.34
C ASN A 438 85.98 -14.70 -62.46
N GLU A 439 85.30 -15.23 -63.48
CA GLU A 439 85.08 -16.67 -63.67
C GLU A 439 86.09 -17.34 -64.63
N MET A 440 86.90 -16.56 -65.36
CA MET A 440 87.85 -17.11 -66.35
C MET A 440 89.04 -17.87 -65.72
N GLY A 441 89.41 -19.02 -66.30
CA GLY A 441 90.60 -19.82 -65.93
C GLY A 441 91.94 -19.09 -66.13
N ALA A 442 93.00 -19.59 -65.47
CA ALA A 442 94.28 -18.90 -65.34
C ALA A 442 94.97 -18.54 -66.67
N SER A 443 94.86 -19.38 -67.71
CA SER A 443 95.49 -19.15 -69.02
C SER A 443 94.78 -18.10 -69.88
N LEU A 444 93.45 -18.09 -69.89
CA LEU A 444 92.65 -17.08 -70.59
C LEU A 444 92.75 -15.70 -69.93
N ARG A 445 92.90 -15.66 -68.59
CA ARG A 445 93.18 -14.42 -67.86
C ARG A 445 94.49 -13.75 -68.30
N GLU A 446 95.54 -14.51 -68.62
CA GLU A 446 96.81 -13.91 -69.03
C GLU A 446 96.74 -13.26 -70.42
N VAL A 447 95.92 -13.79 -71.33
CA VAL A 447 95.70 -13.19 -72.64
C VAL A 447 94.85 -11.92 -72.52
N ALA A 448 93.75 -11.96 -71.76
CA ALA A 448 92.92 -10.78 -71.52
C ALA A 448 93.67 -9.66 -70.75
N LYS A 449 94.60 -10.00 -69.84
CA LYS A 449 95.47 -9.04 -69.15
C LYS A 449 96.39 -8.24 -70.08
N ARG A 450 96.71 -8.74 -71.28
CA ARG A 450 97.61 -8.06 -72.23
C ARG A 450 96.92 -6.90 -72.96
N GLU A 451 95.63 -7.02 -73.28
CA GLU A 451 94.85 -5.97 -73.97
C GLU A 451 94.26 -4.92 -73.00
N THR A 452 94.00 -5.30 -71.74
CA THR A 452 93.29 -4.46 -70.76
C THR A 452 94.05 -3.24 -70.24
N PHE A 453 95.39 -3.24 -70.25
CA PHE A 453 96.21 -2.12 -69.77
C PHE A 453 96.72 -1.22 -70.92
N ALA A 454 96.23 -1.42 -72.15
CA ALA A 454 96.66 -0.65 -73.33
C ALA A 454 96.01 0.76 -73.42
N CYS A 455 94.96 1.02 -72.64
CA CYS A 455 94.19 2.25 -72.73
C CYS A 455 94.64 3.35 -71.73
N HIS A 456 94.35 4.61 -72.05
CA HIS A 456 94.61 5.73 -71.14
C HIS A 456 93.47 5.84 -70.11
N PRO A 457 93.77 5.98 -68.80
CA PRO A 457 92.76 6.31 -67.79
C PRO A 457 92.03 7.60 -68.18
N ALA A 458 90.72 7.60 -67.99
CA ALA A 458 89.86 8.76 -68.21
C ALA A 458 90.27 9.91 -67.27
N GLY A 459 89.97 11.15 -67.68
CA GLY A 459 90.22 12.33 -66.87
C GLY A 459 89.51 12.28 -65.50
N ILE A 460 89.99 13.09 -64.55
CA ILE A 460 89.56 13.09 -63.14
C ILE A 460 88.02 13.20 -63.00
N GLU A 461 87.35 14.02 -63.81
CA GLU A 461 85.90 14.19 -63.79
C GLU A 461 85.14 12.91 -64.16
N ARG A 462 85.60 12.19 -65.20
CA ARG A 462 84.99 10.92 -65.64
C ARG A 462 85.29 9.80 -64.63
N LEU A 463 86.47 9.80 -64.03
CA LEU A 463 86.80 8.86 -62.93
C LEU A 463 85.91 9.09 -61.71
N GLN A 464 85.64 10.35 -61.36
CA GLN A 464 84.69 10.68 -60.30
C GLN A 464 83.31 10.09 -60.59
N ALA A 465 82.80 10.27 -61.81
CA ALA A 465 81.51 9.70 -62.22
C ALA A 465 81.50 8.16 -62.16
N ARG A 466 82.63 7.51 -62.46
CA ARG A 466 82.78 6.04 -62.42
C ARG A 466 82.97 5.47 -61.02
N LEU A 467 83.42 6.28 -60.05
CA LEU A 467 83.53 5.91 -58.63
C LEU A 467 82.18 5.99 -57.90
N MET A 468 81.28 6.88 -58.33
CA MET A 468 79.99 7.13 -57.68
C MET A 468 79.13 5.85 -57.52
N PRO A 469 78.98 4.96 -58.54
CA PRO A 469 78.19 3.74 -58.40
C PRO A 469 78.68 2.80 -57.30
N PHE A 470 80.00 2.67 -57.09
CA PHE A 470 80.54 1.79 -56.06
C PHE A 470 80.22 2.29 -54.64
N CYS A 471 80.31 3.61 -54.42
CA CYS A 471 79.92 4.20 -53.13
C CYS A 471 78.40 4.10 -52.90
N MET A 472 77.60 4.33 -53.94
CA MET A 472 76.14 4.14 -53.86
C MET A 472 75.74 2.68 -53.63
N GLN A 473 76.49 1.72 -54.19
CA GLN A 473 76.28 0.29 -53.94
C GLN A 473 76.60 -0.08 -52.49
N TYR A 474 77.60 0.56 -51.88
CA TYR A 474 77.87 0.42 -50.45
C TYR A 474 76.70 0.94 -49.59
N ILE A 475 76.14 2.12 -49.92
CA ILE A 475 74.93 2.63 -49.25
C ILE A 475 73.73 1.71 -49.46
N GLN A 476 73.56 1.15 -50.67
CA GLN A 476 72.51 0.17 -50.96
C GLN A 476 72.64 -1.07 -50.08
N ARG A 477 73.86 -1.58 -49.83
CA ARG A 477 74.05 -2.70 -48.89
C ARG A 477 73.66 -2.35 -47.45
N GLN A 478 73.84 -1.10 -47.03
CA GLN A 478 73.53 -0.66 -45.67
C GLN A 478 72.06 -0.28 -45.46
N THR A 479 71.42 0.28 -46.48
CA THR A 479 70.10 0.93 -46.36
C THR A 479 69.02 0.28 -47.21
N ALA A 480 69.40 -0.65 -48.10
CA ALA A 480 68.55 -1.34 -49.07
C ALA A 480 67.86 -0.41 -50.10
N PHE A 481 68.20 0.89 -50.14
CA PHE A 481 67.77 1.80 -51.19
C PHE A 481 68.56 1.56 -52.48
N THR A 482 67.92 1.69 -53.64
CA THR A 482 68.60 1.48 -54.93
C THR A 482 69.66 2.55 -55.19
N ALA A 483 70.78 2.15 -55.80
CA ALA A 483 71.86 3.07 -56.18
C ALA A 483 71.45 4.12 -57.24
N THR A 484 70.23 4.05 -57.77
CA THR A 484 69.67 4.96 -58.78
C THR A 484 69.08 6.26 -58.21
N ILE A 485 68.83 6.33 -56.91
CA ILE A 485 68.20 7.49 -56.27
C ILE A 485 69.16 8.69 -56.28
N ARG A 486 68.76 9.80 -56.91
CA ARG A 486 69.55 11.04 -56.99
C ARG A 486 68.78 12.27 -56.54
N THR A 487 67.48 12.29 -56.78
CA THR A 487 66.58 13.40 -56.43
C THR A 487 65.60 13.01 -55.33
N ARG A 488 64.92 14.01 -54.77
CA ARG A 488 63.86 13.79 -53.77
C ARG A 488 62.70 13.00 -54.38
N ASP A 489 62.36 13.27 -55.64
CA ASP A 489 61.26 12.58 -56.33
C ASP A 489 61.58 11.09 -56.53
N ASP A 490 62.82 10.75 -56.89
CA ASP A 490 63.28 9.35 -56.98
C ASP A 490 63.19 8.63 -55.62
N TYR A 491 63.50 9.34 -54.54
CA TYR A 491 63.43 8.81 -53.18
C TYR A 491 61.98 8.57 -52.75
N GLU A 492 61.11 9.55 -53.01
CA GLU A 492 59.69 9.47 -52.69
C GLU A 492 58.96 8.40 -53.52
N ALA A 493 59.42 8.11 -54.74
CA ALA A 493 58.90 7.04 -55.60
C ALA A 493 59.45 5.64 -55.23
N SER A 494 60.42 5.54 -54.33
CA SER A 494 61.09 4.27 -54.04
C SER A 494 60.19 3.28 -53.28
N GLU A 495 60.16 2.02 -53.72
CA GLU A 495 59.42 0.94 -53.04
C GLU A 495 59.93 0.71 -51.61
N GLN A 496 61.22 0.90 -51.39
CA GLN A 496 61.85 0.73 -50.08
C GLN A 496 61.35 1.78 -49.07
N LEU A 497 61.16 3.04 -49.50
CA LEU A 497 60.57 4.06 -48.64
C LEU A 497 59.13 3.70 -48.28
N ARG A 498 58.33 3.23 -49.26
CA ARG A 498 56.95 2.78 -49.02
C ARG A 498 56.89 1.70 -47.93
N LYS A 499 57.78 0.70 -48.00
CA LYS A 499 57.89 -0.37 -46.99
C LYS A 499 58.28 0.18 -45.62
N LEU A 500 59.26 1.08 -45.54
CA LEU A 500 59.72 1.69 -44.28
C LEU A 500 58.63 2.54 -43.62
N VAL A 501 57.97 3.41 -44.39
CA VAL A 501 56.86 4.24 -43.91
C VAL A 501 55.72 3.37 -43.41
N ARG A 502 55.30 2.36 -44.19
CA ARG A 502 54.26 1.41 -43.77
C ARG A 502 54.62 0.72 -42.46
N GLN A 503 55.84 0.20 -42.33
CA GLN A 503 56.29 -0.45 -41.08
C GLN A 503 56.32 0.52 -39.90
N LYS A 504 56.77 1.75 -40.11
CA LYS A 504 56.81 2.80 -39.09
C LYS A 504 55.40 3.16 -38.62
N VAL A 505 54.46 3.38 -39.53
CA VAL A 505 53.05 3.67 -39.22
C VAL A 505 52.42 2.49 -38.46
N LEU A 506 52.58 1.26 -38.94
CA LEU A 506 52.07 0.07 -38.26
C LEU A 506 52.62 -0.04 -36.83
N ARG A 507 53.92 0.23 -36.63
CA ARG A 507 54.57 0.16 -35.32
C ARG A 507 54.07 1.25 -34.37
N GLU A 508 54.00 2.50 -34.83
CA GLU A 508 53.55 3.64 -34.03
C GLU A 508 52.09 3.45 -33.59
N ILE A 509 51.21 3.04 -34.51
CA ILE A 509 49.78 2.88 -34.24
C ILE A 509 49.48 1.66 -33.36
N ARG A 510 50.11 0.51 -33.62
CA ARG A 510 49.91 -0.69 -32.80
C ARG A 510 50.47 -0.52 -31.39
N LEU A 511 51.65 0.09 -31.23
CA LEU A 511 52.32 0.18 -29.93
C LEU A 511 51.90 1.40 -29.11
N LYS A 512 51.95 2.62 -29.68
CA LYS A 512 51.66 3.84 -28.91
C LYS A 512 50.17 4.07 -28.70
N ARG A 513 49.35 3.79 -29.73
CA ARG A 513 47.89 3.97 -29.66
C ARG A 513 47.13 2.69 -29.30
N ARG A 514 47.84 1.58 -29.05
CA ARG A 514 47.28 0.26 -28.66
C ARG A 514 46.22 -0.26 -29.65
N LEU A 515 46.31 0.13 -30.92
CA LEU A 515 45.40 -0.33 -31.99
C LEU A 515 45.94 -1.60 -32.64
N ILE A 516 45.84 -2.72 -31.90
CA ILE A 516 46.49 -4.00 -32.25
C ILE A 516 46.00 -4.55 -33.60
N THR A 517 44.71 -4.38 -33.91
CA THR A 517 44.06 -4.89 -35.13
C THR A 517 44.30 -4.04 -36.38
N PHE A 518 44.98 -2.89 -36.24
CA PHE A 518 45.30 -2.03 -37.37
C PHE A 518 46.21 -2.73 -38.38
N MET A 519 45.80 -2.75 -39.65
CA MET A 519 46.53 -3.36 -40.76
C MET A 519 46.40 -2.50 -42.01
N LEU A 520 47.48 -2.40 -42.77
CA LEU A 520 47.53 -1.75 -44.08
C LEU A 520 47.91 -2.79 -45.15
N PRO A 521 47.32 -2.72 -46.36
CA PRO A 521 47.73 -3.55 -47.50
C PRO A 521 49.23 -3.44 -47.80
N GLU A 522 49.82 -4.45 -48.42
CA GLU A 522 51.25 -4.41 -48.80
C GLU A 522 51.55 -3.34 -49.85
N GLU A 523 50.61 -3.13 -50.78
CA GLU A 523 50.69 -2.12 -51.84
C GLU A 523 50.22 -0.73 -51.43
N TRP A 524 49.94 -0.51 -50.13
CA TRP A 524 49.44 0.78 -49.66
C TRP A 524 50.49 1.89 -49.86
N ASP A 525 50.03 3.02 -50.38
CA ASP A 525 50.84 4.23 -50.57
C ASP A 525 50.32 5.40 -49.73
N ARG A 526 51.22 6.33 -49.39
CA ARG A 526 50.93 7.52 -48.57
C ARG A 526 49.87 8.47 -49.18
N SER A 527 49.66 8.40 -50.49
CA SER A 527 48.65 9.20 -51.19
C SER A 527 47.23 8.63 -51.02
N ASP A 528 47.12 7.33 -50.68
CA ASP A 528 45.87 6.65 -50.46
C ASP A 528 45.37 6.86 -49.02
N VAL A 529 44.82 8.05 -48.80
CA VAL A 529 44.22 8.47 -47.52
C VAL A 529 42.94 7.68 -47.23
N GLN A 530 42.21 7.25 -48.27
CA GLN A 530 40.93 6.57 -48.08
C GLN A 530 41.12 5.17 -47.51
N THR A 531 42.07 4.39 -48.04
CA THR A 531 42.42 3.08 -47.46
C THR A 531 42.95 3.21 -46.03
N LEU A 532 43.66 4.30 -45.73
CA LEU A 532 44.13 4.59 -44.36
C LEU A 532 42.96 4.86 -43.41
N ASP A 533 42.02 5.70 -43.82
CA ASP A 533 40.83 6.06 -43.02
C ASP A 533 39.94 4.84 -42.79
N ASP A 534 39.74 4.00 -43.80
CA ASP A 534 39.01 2.73 -43.66
C ASP A 534 39.70 1.76 -42.70
N ALA A 535 41.03 1.63 -42.79
CA ALA A 535 41.81 0.80 -41.87
C ALA A 535 41.77 1.32 -40.43
N LEU A 536 41.82 2.65 -40.27
CA LEU A 536 41.73 3.31 -38.98
C LEU A 536 40.33 3.16 -38.36
N ALA A 537 39.27 3.38 -39.15
CA ALA A 537 37.88 3.19 -38.71
C ALA A 537 37.63 1.76 -38.24
N ARG A 538 38.12 0.74 -38.97
CA ARG A 538 38.04 -0.67 -38.55
C ARG A 538 38.79 -0.94 -37.24
N ALA A 539 40.00 -0.38 -37.09
CA ALA A 539 40.79 -0.57 -35.88
C ALA A 539 40.15 0.12 -34.66
N LEU A 540 39.62 1.33 -34.84
CA LEU A 540 38.89 2.07 -33.81
C LEU A 540 37.61 1.33 -33.42
N MET A 541 36.83 0.84 -34.39
CA MET A 541 35.64 0.02 -34.14
C MET A 541 35.96 -1.24 -33.35
N SER A 542 37.06 -1.92 -33.69
CA SER A 542 37.53 -3.10 -32.96
C SER A 542 37.92 -2.75 -31.52
N ARG A 543 38.64 -1.64 -31.30
CA ARG A 543 39.07 -1.21 -29.96
C ARG A 543 37.89 -0.74 -29.12
N ALA A 544 37.06 0.15 -29.65
CA ALA A 544 35.86 0.64 -29.00
C ALA A 544 34.92 -0.52 -28.66
N GLY A 545 34.82 -1.55 -29.50
CA GLY A 545 34.06 -2.76 -29.21
C GLY A 545 34.61 -3.61 -28.06
N VAL A 546 35.93 -3.60 -27.82
CA VAL A 546 36.57 -4.24 -26.66
C VAL A 546 36.38 -3.39 -25.40
N GLU A 547 36.61 -2.09 -25.48
CA GLU A 547 36.41 -1.14 -24.37
C GLU A 547 34.94 -1.12 -23.93
N TRP A 548 33.99 -1.14 -24.88
CA TRP A 548 32.57 -1.32 -24.61
C TRP A 548 32.28 -2.59 -23.80
N LYS A 549 32.94 -3.71 -24.11
CA LYS A 549 32.76 -4.94 -23.35
C LYS A 549 33.33 -4.86 -21.94
N LEU A 550 34.43 -4.12 -21.75
CA LEU A 550 35.13 -4.00 -20.46
C LEU A 550 34.47 -2.97 -19.52
N ASN A 551 34.05 -1.82 -20.05
CA ASN A 551 33.52 -0.68 -19.28
C ASN A 551 32.02 -0.82 -18.93
N ARG A 552 31.37 -1.91 -19.38
CA ARG A 552 29.99 -2.26 -19.04
C ARG A 552 29.89 -2.88 -17.63
N GLN A 553 30.48 -2.23 -16.65
CA GLN A 553 30.50 -2.68 -15.27
C GLN A 553 29.74 -1.66 -14.42
N HIS A 554 28.92 -2.17 -13.51
CA HIS A 554 28.32 -1.36 -12.44
C HIS A 554 28.57 -2.05 -11.11
N GLU A 555 28.63 -1.26 -10.05
CA GLU A 555 28.75 -1.76 -8.68
C GLU A 555 27.33 -1.99 -8.14
N ASP A 556 27.10 -3.16 -7.53
CA ASP A 556 25.82 -3.45 -6.88
C ASP A 556 25.75 -2.89 -5.46
N ALA A 557 24.57 -2.99 -4.82
CA ALA A 557 24.34 -2.48 -3.47
C ALA A 557 25.26 -3.13 -2.39
N ASP A 558 25.87 -4.28 -2.70
CA ASP A 558 26.79 -5.02 -1.82
C ASP A 558 28.28 -4.71 -2.14
N GLY A 559 28.55 -3.79 -3.07
CA GLY A 559 29.90 -3.42 -3.51
C GLY A 559 30.53 -4.38 -4.52
N ASN A 560 29.75 -5.30 -5.11
CA ASN A 560 30.26 -6.23 -6.11
C ASN A 560 30.13 -5.65 -7.51
N ILE A 561 31.20 -5.79 -8.30
CA ILE A 561 31.21 -5.36 -9.69
C ILE A 561 30.47 -6.38 -10.57
N LYS A 562 29.32 -6.00 -11.10
CA LYS A 562 28.52 -6.79 -12.04
C LYS A 562 28.72 -6.30 -13.47
N THR A 563 29.04 -7.25 -14.36
CA THR A 563 29.14 -6.98 -15.80
C THR A 563 27.77 -7.03 -16.45
N MET A 564 27.43 -6.00 -17.22
CA MET A 564 26.19 -5.95 -17.98
C MET A 564 26.19 -7.01 -19.11
N PRO A 565 25.01 -7.42 -19.58
CA PRO A 565 24.86 -8.52 -20.54
C PRO A 565 25.59 -8.28 -21.87
N SER A 566 26.08 -9.36 -22.47
CA SER A 566 26.99 -9.32 -23.63
C SER A 566 26.40 -8.66 -24.88
N ASN A 567 25.08 -8.73 -25.10
CA ASN A 567 24.40 -8.37 -26.35
C ASN A 567 23.78 -6.96 -26.38
N MET A 568 24.12 -6.09 -25.44
CA MET A 568 23.56 -4.74 -25.36
C MET A 568 24.19 -3.79 -26.39
N LYS A 569 23.36 -3.08 -27.16
CA LYS A 569 23.80 -2.06 -28.13
C LYS A 569 24.10 -0.73 -27.41
N PRO A 570 25.09 0.05 -27.86
CA PRO A 570 25.29 1.43 -27.40
C PRO A 570 24.22 2.36 -27.99
N GLY A 571 23.99 3.49 -27.33
CA GLY A 571 23.12 4.59 -27.79
C GLY A 571 21.64 4.43 -27.46
N LEU A 572 21.28 3.52 -26.54
CA LEU A 572 19.88 3.36 -26.12
C LEU A 572 19.47 4.50 -25.19
N SER A 573 18.24 4.98 -25.37
CA SER A 573 17.60 5.88 -24.42
C SER A 573 17.33 5.16 -23.10
N PHE A 574 17.03 5.92 -22.03
CA PHE A 574 16.68 5.33 -20.72
C PHE A 574 15.50 4.37 -20.84
N ASP A 575 14.44 4.75 -21.57
CA ASP A 575 13.25 3.92 -21.74
C ASP A 575 13.55 2.66 -22.57
N ASP A 576 14.34 2.77 -23.63
CA ASP A 576 14.73 1.60 -24.44
C ASP A 576 15.64 0.65 -23.67
N PHE A 577 16.51 1.19 -22.81
CA PHE A 577 17.37 0.42 -21.92
C PHE A 577 16.56 -0.39 -20.91
N VAL A 578 15.59 0.24 -20.24
CA VAL A 578 14.73 -0.43 -19.25
C VAL A 578 13.90 -1.54 -19.90
N ARG A 579 13.44 -1.36 -21.14
CA ARG A 579 12.64 -2.36 -21.88
C ARG A 579 13.41 -3.61 -22.31
N LEU A 580 14.74 -3.63 -22.18
CA LEU A 580 15.52 -4.80 -22.57
C LEU A 580 15.15 -6.03 -21.74
N PRO A 581 14.96 -7.22 -22.36
CA PRO A 581 14.55 -8.42 -21.65
C PRO A 581 15.43 -8.79 -20.45
N VAL A 582 16.74 -8.52 -20.53
CA VAL A 582 17.67 -8.84 -19.46
C VAL A 582 17.53 -7.88 -18.27
N VAL A 583 17.27 -6.59 -18.54
CA VAL A 583 17.00 -5.59 -17.49
C VAL A 583 15.66 -5.89 -16.85
N GLN A 584 14.64 -6.21 -17.65
CA GLN A 584 13.33 -6.65 -17.15
C GLN A 584 13.40 -7.91 -16.27
N GLN A 585 14.28 -8.87 -16.60
CA GLN A 585 14.49 -10.06 -15.79
C GLN A 585 15.15 -9.74 -14.44
N GLN A 586 16.12 -8.82 -14.40
CA GLN A 586 16.74 -8.36 -13.17
C GLN A 586 15.73 -7.60 -12.29
N LEU A 587 14.99 -6.66 -12.88
CA LEU A 587 13.92 -5.93 -12.21
C LEU A 587 12.86 -6.88 -11.63
N ARG A 588 12.52 -7.96 -12.34
CA ARG A 588 11.61 -9.00 -11.83
C ARG A 588 12.16 -9.71 -10.59
N GLY A 589 13.48 -9.92 -10.51
CA GLY A 589 14.14 -10.51 -9.36
C GLY A 589 14.14 -9.60 -8.14
N GLU A 590 14.37 -8.30 -8.34
CA GLU A 590 14.45 -7.29 -7.29
C GLU A 590 13.06 -6.86 -6.77
N LEU A 591 12.11 -6.61 -7.68
CA LEU A 591 10.76 -6.14 -7.35
C LEU A 591 9.81 -7.27 -6.92
N GLY A 592 10.15 -8.53 -7.22
CA GLY A 592 9.35 -9.70 -6.86
C GLY A 592 7.88 -9.57 -7.29
N ASP A 593 6.98 -9.53 -6.32
CA ASP A 593 5.53 -9.47 -6.54
C ASP A 593 5.03 -8.15 -7.13
N MET A 594 5.81 -7.06 -7.00
CA MET A 594 5.48 -5.72 -7.55
C MET A 594 5.82 -5.58 -9.04
N TYR A 595 6.52 -6.55 -9.63
CA TYR A 595 6.85 -6.52 -11.05
C TYR A 595 5.64 -6.84 -11.94
N TYR A 596 5.44 -6.05 -12.99
CA TYR A 596 4.47 -6.32 -14.05
C TYR A 596 5.17 -6.40 -15.43
N PRO A 597 4.63 -7.19 -16.38
CA PRO A 597 5.23 -7.32 -17.71
C PRO A 597 5.24 -5.97 -18.45
N GLY A 598 6.42 -5.53 -18.91
CA GLY A 598 6.57 -4.22 -19.54
C GLY A 598 6.77 -3.07 -18.55
N PHE A 599 7.36 -3.36 -17.38
CA PHE A 599 7.67 -2.38 -16.34
C PHE A 599 8.45 -1.19 -16.91
N SER A 600 7.95 0.02 -16.69
CA SER A 600 8.64 1.26 -17.06
C SER A 600 9.12 2.00 -15.82
N MET A 601 10.32 2.57 -15.84
CA MET A 601 10.84 3.41 -14.75
C MET A 601 10.51 4.90 -14.93
N SER A 602 9.77 5.25 -15.99
CA SER A 602 9.36 6.62 -16.33
C SER A 602 7.85 6.86 -16.22
N MET A 603 7.12 6.00 -15.51
CA MET A 603 5.67 6.12 -15.36
C MET A 603 5.22 7.42 -14.69
N THR A 604 4.12 7.95 -15.19
CA THR A 604 3.34 9.01 -14.52
C THR A 604 2.63 8.47 -13.27
N ARG A 605 2.13 9.37 -12.41
CA ARG A 605 1.39 9.00 -11.20
C ARG A 605 0.14 8.17 -11.53
N GLU A 606 -0.56 8.56 -12.59
CA GLU A 606 -1.76 7.89 -13.09
C GLU A 606 -1.43 6.48 -13.60
N GLU A 607 -0.40 6.35 -14.45
CA GLU A 607 0.03 5.05 -14.98
C GLU A 607 0.56 4.12 -13.90
N PHE A 608 1.29 4.64 -12.90
CA PHE A 608 1.76 3.85 -11.75
C PHE A 608 0.58 3.32 -10.94
N THR A 609 -0.43 4.16 -10.72
CA THR A 609 -1.63 3.75 -10.00
C THR A 609 -2.40 2.67 -10.76
N GLU A 610 -2.61 2.86 -12.06
CA GLU A 610 -3.40 1.94 -12.88
C GLU A 610 -2.69 0.60 -13.16
N ASN A 611 -1.38 0.62 -13.42
CA ASN A 611 -0.64 -0.56 -13.86
C ASN A 611 0.06 -1.33 -12.72
N VAL A 612 0.43 -0.65 -11.62
CA VAL A 612 1.15 -1.28 -10.49
C VAL A 612 0.21 -1.46 -9.30
N ILE A 613 -0.39 -0.37 -8.83
CA ILE A 613 -1.13 -0.35 -7.58
C ILE A 613 -2.45 -1.13 -7.70
N VAL A 614 -3.26 -0.84 -8.72
CA VAL A 614 -4.57 -1.50 -8.90
C VAL A 614 -4.45 -3.03 -9.08
N PRO A 615 -3.54 -3.58 -9.91
CA PRO A 615 -3.42 -5.03 -10.09
C PRO A 615 -2.82 -5.76 -8.88
N ASP A 616 -1.84 -5.18 -8.18
CA ASP A 616 -1.28 -5.74 -6.95
C ASP A 616 -2.36 -5.85 -5.86
N ILE A 617 -3.15 -4.78 -5.69
CA ILE A 617 -4.30 -4.74 -4.79
C ILE A 617 -5.31 -5.85 -5.14
N LYS A 618 -5.69 -5.98 -6.42
CA LYS A 618 -6.60 -7.06 -6.87
C LYS A 618 -6.06 -8.45 -6.53
N ARG A 619 -4.76 -8.68 -6.69
CA ARG A 619 -4.13 -9.98 -6.40
C ARG A 619 -4.15 -10.30 -4.90
N ARG A 620 -3.78 -9.33 -4.05
CA ARG A 620 -3.78 -9.47 -2.58
C ARG A 620 -5.19 -9.65 -2.03
N ALA A 621 -6.15 -8.89 -2.53
CA ALA A 621 -7.58 -9.03 -2.23
C ALA A 621 -8.08 -10.45 -2.52
N ALA A 622 -7.83 -10.96 -3.72
CA ALA A 622 -8.24 -12.31 -4.10
C ALA A 622 -7.53 -13.39 -3.27
N ALA A 623 -6.27 -13.18 -2.87
CA ALA A 623 -5.55 -14.08 -1.98
C ALA A 623 -6.16 -14.10 -0.57
N PHE A 624 -6.49 -12.93 -0.02
CA PHE A 624 -7.13 -12.81 1.29
C PHE A 624 -8.49 -13.51 1.34
N ILE A 625 -9.34 -13.35 0.31
CA ILE A 625 -10.63 -14.06 0.21
C ILE A 625 -10.43 -15.58 0.24
N ARG A 626 -9.55 -16.08 -0.63
CA ARG A 626 -9.25 -17.52 -0.72
C ARG A 626 -8.72 -18.03 0.61
N GLU A 627 -7.87 -17.25 1.27
CA GLU A 627 -7.35 -17.56 2.59
C GLU A 627 -8.49 -17.65 3.63
N MET A 628 -9.42 -16.69 3.67
CA MET A 628 -10.55 -16.72 4.60
C MET A 628 -11.47 -17.93 4.39
N GLU A 629 -11.80 -18.26 3.14
CA GLU A 629 -12.63 -19.42 2.81
C GLU A 629 -11.93 -20.73 3.17
N GLN A 630 -10.64 -20.85 2.86
CA GLN A 630 -9.85 -22.05 3.19
C GLN A 630 -9.61 -22.20 4.70
N GLN A 631 -9.58 -21.09 5.43
CA GLN A 631 -9.39 -21.08 6.88
C GLN A 631 -10.68 -21.22 7.68
N GLY A 632 -11.86 -21.30 7.02
CA GLY A 632 -13.15 -21.49 7.68
C GLY A 632 -13.15 -22.61 8.73
N LYS A 633 -12.52 -23.75 8.41
CA LYS A 633 -12.41 -24.90 9.33
C LYS A 633 -11.52 -24.64 10.56
N LYS A 634 -10.55 -23.72 10.46
CA LYS A 634 -9.67 -23.34 11.59
C LYS A 634 -10.39 -22.53 12.67
N PHE A 635 -11.65 -22.13 12.45
CA PHE A 635 -12.51 -21.49 13.46
C PHE A 635 -13.30 -22.48 14.31
N ALA A 636 -13.18 -23.79 14.07
CA ALA A 636 -13.81 -24.83 14.88
C ALA A 636 -13.30 -24.85 16.33
N ASN A 637 -14.01 -25.54 17.22
CA ASN A 637 -13.62 -25.66 18.62
C ASN A 637 -12.31 -26.45 18.74
N GLY A 638 -11.34 -25.93 19.50
CA GLY A 638 -10.01 -26.51 19.70
C GLY A 638 -8.98 -26.14 18.64
N GLU A 639 -9.34 -25.35 17.62
CA GLU A 639 -8.46 -24.97 16.51
C GLU A 639 -7.76 -23.62 16.72
N SER A 640 -6.68 -23.38 15.98
CA SER A 640 -5.80 -22.20 16.16
C SER A 640 -6.48 -20.84 16.04
N ARG A 641 -7.63 -20.73 15.35
CA ARG A 641 -8.37 -19.46 15.17
C ARG A 641 -9.72 -19.42 15.90
N GLU A 642 -10.00 -20.36 16.80
CA GLU A 642 -11.23 -20.36 17.61
C GLU A 642 -11.48 -19.03 18.32
N ALA A 643 -10.45 -18.48 18.99
CA ALA A 643 -10.54 -17.24 19.76
C ALA A 643 -10.96 -16.05 18.88
N ALA A 644 -10.35 -15.92 17.69
CA ALA A 644 -10.67 -14.86 16.74
C ALA A 644 -12.10 -14.98 16.18
N GLY A 645 -12.59 -16.21 15.98
CA GLY A 645 -13.97 -16.44 15.57
C GLY A 645 -14.99 -16.06 16.64
N LYS A 646 -14.72 -16.42 17.91
CA LYS A 646 -15.57 -16.05 19.05
C LYS A 646 -15.58 -14.55 19.32
N GLU A 647 -14.44 -13.88 19.12
CA GLU A 647 -14.33 -12.43 19.25
C GLU A 647 -15.15 -11.69 18.18
N ALA A 648 -15.15 -12.18 16.93
CA ALA A 648 -15.99 -11.61 15.87
C ALA A 648 -17.50 -11.70 16.20
N VAL A 649 -17.94 -12.84 16.75
CA VAL A 649 -19.33 -13.03 17.21
C VAL A 649 -19.67 -12.06 18.35
N ARG A 650 -18.75 -11.87 19.31
CA ARG A 650 -18.91 -10.89 20.41
C ARG A 650 -19.07 -9.47 19.88
N PHE A 651 -18.24 -9.06 18.93
CA PHE A 651 -18.27 -7.72 18.34
C PHE A 651 -19.61 -7.37 17.67
N ILE A 652 -20.31 -8.39 17.17
CA ILE A 652 -21.62 -8.23 16.53
C ILE A 652 -22.75 -8.12 17.55
N TYR A 653 -22.85 -9.09 18.47
CA TYR A 653 -24.02 -9.19 19.35
C TYR A 653 -23.96 -8.27 20.58
N ILE A 654 -22.77 -8.06 21.15
CA ILE A 654 -22.62 -7.33 22.43
C ILE A 654 -23.20 -5.92 22.36
N PRO A 655 -22.85 -5.09 21.36
CA PRO A 655 -23.37 -3.72 21.29
C PRO A 655 -24.90 -3.67 21.20
N SER A 656 -25.51 -4.52 20.36
CA SER A 656 -26.96 -4.54 20.16
C SER A 656 -27.71 -4.96 21.42
N ILE A 657 -27.20 -5.96 22.15
CA ILE A 657 -27.80 -6.43 23.40
C ILE A 657 -27.65 -5.38 24.51
N ALA A 658 -26.47 -4.77 24.63
CA ALA A 658 -26.21 -3.74 25.63
C ALA A 658 -27.12 -2.52 25.43
N LEU A 659 -27.28 -2.06 24.19
CA LEU A 659 -28.21 -0.97 23.83
C LEU A 659 -29.65 -1.35 24.20
N PHE A 660 -30.11 -2.54 23.79
CA PHE A 660 -31.48 -2.98 24.10
C PHE A 660 -31.74 -3.05 25.61
N ILE A 661 -30.84 -3.64 26.39
CA ILE A 661 -31.03 -3.78 27.85
C ILE A 661 -31.03 -2.42 28.55
N SER A 662 -30.09 -1.53 28.19
CA SER A 662 -30.06 -0.17 28.73
C SER A 662 -31.36 0.58 28.41
N LEU A 663 -31.74 0.61 27.14
CA LEU A 663 -32.95 1.26 26.66
C LEU A 663 -34.21 0.70 27.36
N PHE A 664 -34.30 -0.61 27.52
CA PHE A 664 -35.40 -1.28 28.23
C PHE A 664 -35.48 -0.86 29.71
N LEU A 665 -34.35 -0.81 30.42
CA LEU A 665 -34.31 -0.37 31.82
C LEU A 665 -34.63 1.12 31.98
N VAL A 666 -34.15 1.97 31.07
CA VAL A 666 -34.46 3.39 31.02
C VAL A 666 -35.97 3.58 30.88
N VAL A 667 -36.59 2.87 29.94
CA VAL A 667 -38.03 2.87 29.71
C VAL A 667 -38.81 2.48 30.97
N LEU A 668 -38.45 1.36 31.60
CA LEU A 668 -39.14 0.89 32.81
C LEU A 668 -38.96 1.85 34.00
N THR A 669 -37.78 2.43 34.13
CA THR A 669 -37.46 3.37 35.21
C THR A 669 -38.16 4.70 35.00
N LEU A 670 -38.20 5.21 33.76
CA LEU A 670 -38.95 6.41 33.40
C LEU A 670 -40.45 6.20 33.65
N ALA A 671 -40.99 5.06 33.22
CA ALA A 671 -42.38 4.69 33.47
C ALA A 671 -42.72 4.74 34.97
N ARG A 672 -41.86 4.14 35.79
CA ARG A 672 -41.96 4.16 37.24
C ARG A 672 -41.88 5.59 37.81
N CYS A 673 -40.95 6.42 37.34
CA CYS A 673 -40.79 7.80 37.77
C CYS A 673 -42.06 8.61 37.50
N LEU A 674 -42.62 8.51 36.29
CA LEU A 674 -43.86 9.19 35.92
C LEU A 674 -45.04 8.80 36.82
N ILE A 675 -45.19 7.51 37.10
CA ILE A 675 -46.26 7.00 37.97
C ILE A 675 -46.05 7.44 39.43
N THR A 676 -44.80 7.51 39.87
CA THR A 676 -44.45 7.97 41.22
C THR A 676 -44.72 9.46 41.35
N ALA A 677 -44.34 10.27 40.35
CA ALA A 677 -44.65 11.70 40.29
C ALA A 677 -46.17 11.95 40.21
N ALA A 678 -46.91 11.20 39.39
CA ALA A 678 -48.37 11.25 39.32
C ALA A 678 -49.02 10.91 40.66
N ARG A 679 -48.48 9.93 41.40
CA ARG A 679 -48.96 9.61 42.75
C ARG A 679 -48.64 10.71 43.76
N LEU A 680 -47.45 11.29 43.72
CA LEU A 680 -47.04 12.36 44.63
C LEU A 680 -47.88 13.63 44.40
N THR A 681 -48.12 13.99 43.14
CA THR A 681 -49.01 15.10 42.76
C THR A 681 -50.46 14.81 43.15
N TRP A 682 -50.97 13.61 42.89
CA TRP A 682 -52.30 13.21 43.35
C TRP A 682 -52.46 13.32 44.86
N ARG A 683 -51.46 12.86 45.62
CA ARG A 683 -51.45 12.98 47.09
C ARG A 683 -51.37 14.42 47.58
N HIS A 684 -50.76 15.32 46.80
CA HIS A 684 -50.73 16.75 47.09
C HIS A 684 -52.10 17.40 46.91
N PHE A 685 -52.81 17.07 45.82
CA PHE A 685 -54.13 17.64 45.51
C PHE A 685 -55.29 16.96 46.26
N TYR A 686 -55.18 15.67 46.55
CA TYR A 686 -56.21 14.85 47.19
C TYR A 686 -55.63 14.05 48.37
N PRO A 687 -55.38 14.69 49.52
CA PRO A 687 -54.69 14.07 50.66
C PRO A 687 -55.46 12.91 51.33
N ASP A 688 -56.79 12.92 51.27
CA ASP A 688 -57.65 11.96 51.99
C ASP A 688 -58.13 10.78 51.13
N ALA A 689 -57.80 10.76 49.83
CA ALA A 689 -58.28 9.75 48.89
C ALA A 689 -57.11 8.98 48.23
N PRO A 690 -56.76 7.77 48.71
CA PRO A 690 -55.74 6.97 48.05
C PRO A 690 -56.21 6.56 46.65
N PRO A 691 -55.32 6.59 45.63
CA PRO A 691 -55.68 6.13 44.31
C PRO A 691 -55.99 4.63 44.35
N SER A 692 -57.13 4.22 43.77
CA SER A 692 -57.52 2.81 43.69
C SER A 692 -56.42 1.98 43.00
N PRO A 693 -56.16 0.73 43.44
CA PRO A 693 -55.15 -0.14 42.83
C PRO A 693 -55.40 -0.37 41.33
N LEU A 694 -56.66 -0.39 40.90
CA LEU A 694 -57.05 -0.53 39.49
C LEU A 694 -56.57 0.65 38.63
N ARG A 695 -56.62 1.89 39.16
CA ARG A 695 -56.11 3.09 38.47
C ARG A 695 -54.59 3.12 38.41
N LEU A 696 -53.90 2.60 39.42
CA LEU A 696 -52.45 2.46 39.39
C LEU A 696 -52.01 1.39 38.38
N ALA A 697 -52.73 0.28 38.29
CA ALA A 697 -52.51 -0.74 37.26
C ALA A 697 -52.81 -0.20 35.85
N GLY A 698 -53.91 0.55 35.69
CA GLY A 698 -54.25 1.24 34.44
C GLY A 698 -53.20 2.28 34.04
N ALA A 699 -52.65 3.03 34.99
CA ALA A 699 -51.54 3.96 34.73
C ALA A 699 -50.28 3.24 34.26
N TRP A 700 -49.94 2.09 34.85
CA TRP A 700 -48.86 1.22 34.33
C TRP A 700 -49.16 0.74 32.91
N GLY A 701 -50.38 0.29 32.63
CA GLY A 701 -50.78 -0.15 31.29
C GLY A 701 -50.68 0.96 30.23
N VAL A 702 -51.16 2.17 30.55
CA VAL A 702 -51.06 3.34 29.66
C VAL A 702 -49.61 3.73 29.43
N VAL A 703 -48.80 3.76 30.47
CA VAL A 703 -47.37 4.11 30.35
C VAL A 703 -46.61 3.06 29.56
N VAL A 704 -46.85 1.76 29.77
CA VAL A 704 -46.25 0.70 28.95
C VAL A 704 -46.67 0.82 27.49
N LEU A 705 -47.95 1.11 27.21
CA LEU A 705 -48.45 1.28 25.85
C LEU A 705 -47.84 2.51 25.17
N VAL A 706 -47.76 3.64 25.87
CA VAL A 706 -47.11 4.85 25.36
C VAL A 706 -45.64 4.59 25.10
N VAL A 707 -44.93 3.91 25.99
CA VAL A 707 -43.49 3.69 25.81
C VAL A 707 -43.18 2.60 24.77
N ALA A 708 -44.00 1.55 24.66
CA ALA A 708 -43.88 0.56 23.59
C ALA A 708 -44.24 1.14 22.21
N GLY A 709 -45.22 2.04 22.15
CA GLY A 709 -45.71 2.66 20.92
C GLY A 709 -44.97 3.94 20.50
N PHE A 710 -44.37 4.67 21.43
CA PHE A 710 -43.72 5.97 21.18
C PHE A 710 -42.64 5.91 20.09
N PRO A 711 -41.75 4.90 20.05
CA PRO A 711 -40.74 4.79 18.99
C PRO A 711 -41.34 4.67 17.59
N TYR A 712 -42.53 4.07 17.44
CA TYR A 712 -43.21 3.96 16.16
C TYR A 712 -43.81 5.28 15.68
N VAL A 713 -44.14 6.19 16.61
CA VAL A 713 -44.67 7.53 16.33
C VAL A 713 -43.54 8.55 16.14
N ALA A 714 -42.48 8.43 16.92
CA ALA A 714 -41.29 9.30 16.88
C ALA A 714 -40.25 8.88 15.82
N GLY A 715 -40.61 7.95 14.93
CA GLY A 715 -39.67 7.23 14.07
C GLY A 715 -38.78 8.11 13.21
N SER A 716 -37.51 7.70 13.08
CA SER A 716 -36.49 8.34 12.26
C SER A 716 -36.65 8.02 10.76
N ARG A 717 -36.15 8.91 9.88
CA ARG A 717 -36.17 8.72 8.41
C ARG A 717 -35.48 7.40 7.99
N THR A 718 -34.43 7.01 8.69
CA THR A 718 -33.65 5.78 8.46
C THR A 718 -34.47 4.51 8.72
N ALA A 719 -35.26 4.48 9.79
CA ALA A 719 -36.12 3.33 10.11
C ALA A 719 -37.30 3.17 9.12
N GLN A 720 -37.59 4.20 8.33
CA GLN A 720 -38.63 4.19 7.28
C GLN A 720 -38.03 3.98 5.88
N SER A 721 -36.71 3.88 5.74
CA SER A 721 -36.07 3.66 4.44
C SER A 721 -36.44 2.30 3.85
N GLU A 722 -36.59 2.24 2.53
CA GLU A 722 -36.95 1.01 1.81
C GLU A 722 -35.87 -0.06 1.98
N SER A 723 -34.59 0.36 1.97
CA SER A 723 -33.44 -0.51 2.21
C SER A 723 -33.49 -1.19 3.59
N TYR A 724 -33.80 -0.43 4.65
CA TYR A 724 -33.91 -0.99 6.00
C TYR A 724 -35.14 -1.92 6.13
N GLN A 725 -36.29 -1.51 5.60
CA GLN A 725 -37.51 -2.30 5.65
C GLN A 725 -37.37 -3.62 4.89
N ALA A 726 -36.66 -3.64 3.77
CA ALA A 726 -36.35 -4.87 3.03
C ALA A 726 -35.52 -5.86 3.89
N PHE A 727 -34.50 -5.37 4.59
CA PHE A 727 -33.70 -6.21 5.50
C PHE A 727 -34.50 -6.67 6.71
N LEU A 728 -35.34 -5.81 7.27
CA LEU A 728 -36.19 -6.13 8.40
C LEU A 728 -37.21 -7.21 8.02
N HIS A 729 -37.86 -7.11 6.86
CA HIS A 729 -38.78 -8.13 6.35
C HIS A 729 -38.11 -9.49 6.20
N ALA A 730 -36.94 -9.55 5.55
CA ALA A 730 -36.17 -10.79 5.42
C ALA A 730 -35.79 -11.38 6.80
N SER A 731 -35.46 -10.52 7.77
CA SER A 731 -35.14 -10.95 9.13
C SER A 731 -36.37 -11.48 9.89
N LEU A 732 -37.52 -10.83 9.76
CA LEU A 732 -38.78 -11.17 10.45
C LEU A 732 -39.31 -12.55 10.03
N GLU A 733 -39.11 -12.96 8.79
CA GLU A 733 -39.52 -14.28 8.29
C GLU A 733 -38.82 -15.43 9.01
N ARG A 734 -37.55 -15.23 9.39
CA ARG A 734 -36.76 -16.27 10.05
C ARG A 734 -36.83 -16.19 11.58
N ALA A 735 -36.85 -14.98 12.14
CA ALA A 735 -36.71 -14.77 13.57
C ALA A 735 -37.56 -13.58 14.09
N PRO A 736 -38.89 -13.77 14.21
CA PRO A 736 -39.83 -12.68 14.41
C PRO A 736 -39.62 -11.91 15.72
N VAL A 737 -39.22 -12.61 16.80
CA VAL A 737 -39.05 -11.99 18.12
C VAL A 737 -37.81 -11.11 18.17
N THR A 738 -36.66 -11.63 17.77
CA THR A 738 -35.38 -10.90 17.80
C THR A 738 -35.39 -9.72 16.82
N SER A 739 -35.96 -9.89 15.63
CA SER A 739 -36.06 -8.80 14.64
C SER A 739 -37.00 -7.69 15.09
N ALA A 740 -38.11 -8.02 15.79
CA ALA A 740 -39.00 -7.02 16.38
C ALA A 740 -38.30 -6.21 17.48
N LEU A 741 -37.46 -6.85 18.31
CA LEU A 741 -36.66 -6.15 19.32
C LEU A 741 -35.60 -5.24 18.70
N LEU A 742 -34.96 -5.68 17.61
CA LEU A 742 -34.01 -4.86 16.85
C LEU A 742 -34.68 -3.67 16.17
N ASP A 743 -35.85 -3.84 15.56
CA ASP A 743 -36.64 -2.73 14.98
C ASP A 743 -37.10 -1.73 16.04
N TRP A 744 -37.55 -2.22 17.19
CA TRP A 744 -37.91 -1.34 18.31
C TRP A 744 -36.71 -0.52 18.79
N THR A 745 -35.53 -1.17 18.93
CA THR A 745 -34.28 -0.49 19.31
C THR A 745 -33.86 0.54 18.26
N MET A 746 -33.93 0.19 16.97
CA MET A 746 -33.60 1.09 15.86
C MET A 746 -34.43 2.38 15.85
N ARG A 747 -35.70 2.29 16.27
CA ARG A 747 -36.62 3.43 16.32
C ARG A 747 -36.46 4.27 17.59
N ALA A 748 -36.13 3.63 18.72
CA ALA A 748 -36.08 4.28 20.02
C ALA A 748 -34.71 4.94 20.32
N GLU A 749 -33.63 4.28 19.92
CA GLU A 749 -32.26 4.71 20.24
C GLU A 749 -31.88 6.12 19.73
N PRO A 750 -32.27 6.55 18.50
CA PRO A 750 -31.91 7.88 18.00
C PRO A 750 -32.41 9.02 18.89
N VAL A 751 -33.59 8.84 19.50
CA VAL A 751 -34.18 9.81 20.43
C VAL A 751 -33.36 9.88 21.73
N ILE A 752 -33.01 8.72 22.29
CA ILE A 752 -32.23 8.65 23.54
C ILE A 752 -30.81 9.17 23.34
N TYR A 753 -30.17 8.78 22.23
CA TYR A 753 -28.85 9.26 21.85
C TYR A 753 -28.81 10.78 21.76
N SER A 754 -29.78 11.39 21.06
CA SER A 754 -29.85 12.85 20.91
C SER A 754 -29.96 13.56 22.26
N ALA A 755 -30.79 13.04 23.17
CA ALA A 755 -30.94 13.58 24.52
C ALA A 755 -29.65 13.43 25.34
N GLY A 756 -28.97 12.29 25.24
CA GLY A 756 -27.69 12.03 25.89
C GLY A 756 -26.57 12.96 25.42
N LYS A 757 -26.47 13.21 24.10
CA LYS A 757 -25.48 14.11 23.52
C LYS A 757 -25.69 15.57 23.94
N SER A 758 -26.94 16.04 23.94
CA SER A 758 -27.27 17.39 24.44
C SER A 758 -26.90 17.57 25.91
N LEU A 759 -27.07 16.52 26.72
CA LEU A 759 -26.70 16.51 28.14
C LEU A 759 -25.18 16.48 28.37
N LEU A 760 -24.44 15.72 27.57
CA LEU A 760 -22.97 15.72 27.54
C LEU A 760 -22.41 17.11 27.20
N ALA A 761 -23.01 17.78 26.20
CA ALA A 761 -22.65 19.14 25.84
C ALA A 761 -22.92 20.14 26.99
N ALA A 762 -24.06 20.00 27.68
CA ALA A 762 -24.43 20.88 28.80
C ALA A 762 -23.54 20.68 30.05
N THR A 763 -22.97 19.49 30.25
CA THR A 763 -22.12 19.18 31.42
C THR A 763 -20.63 19.49 31.20
N GLY A 764 -20.24 19.93 29.99
CA GLY A 764 -18.84 20.20 29.64
C GLY A 764 -17.96 18.93 29.57
N LEU A 765 -18.56 17.74 29.66
CA LEU A 765 -17.91 16.44 29.58
C LEU A 765 -17.94 15.85 28.16
N ALA A 766 -18.32 16.67 27.16
CA ALA A 766 -18.33 16.26 25.77
C ALA A 766 -16.91 15.87 25.33
N PRO A 767 -16.71 14.66 24.79
CA PRO A 767 -15.43 14.31 24.19
C PRO A 767 -15.13 15.27 23.03
N ALA A 768 -13.86 15.65 22.88
CA ALA A 768 -13.41 16.43 21.73
C ALA A 768 -13.78 15.68 20.45
N GLN A 769 -14.70 16.23 19.67
CA GLN A 769 -15.01 15.71 18.34
C GLN A 769 -13.78 15.98 17.47
N THR A 770 -13.03 14.93 17.17
CA THR A 770 -12.08 14.95 16.06
C THR A 770 -12.89 15.05 14.78
N HIS A 771 -13.10 16.27 14.29
CA HIS A 771 -13.52 16.49 12.92
C HIS A 771 -12.48 15.79 12.02
N ARG A 772 -12.84 14.63 11.48
CA ARG A 772 -12.08 14.05 10.38
C ARG A 772 -12.36 14.91 9.16
N ASN A 773 -11.31 15.54 8.62
CA ASN A 773 -11.26 15.82 7.19
C ASN A 773 -11.18 14.46 6.51
N ARG A 774 -12.35 13.91 6.21
CA ARG A 774 -12.48 12.77 5.34
C ARG A 774 -12.72 13.39 3.98
N ASP A 775 -11.69 13.39 3.12
CA ASP A 775 -11.89 13.78 1.72
C ASP A 775 -13.10 13.02 1.20
N ASP A 776 -14.02 13.72 0.53
CA ASP A 776 -15.30 13.22 0.03
C ASP A 776 -15.07 12.09 -0.99
N ILE A 777 -14.73 10.90 -0.49
CA ILE A 777 -14.71 9.68 -1.29
C ILE A 777 -16.18 9.31 -1.44
N ALA A 778 -16.75 9.65 -2.60
CA ALA A 778 -18.06 9.17 -3.01
C ALA A 778 -18.15 7.65 -2.77
N PRO A 779 -19.28 7.13 -2.27
CA PRO A 779 -19.42 5.71 -2.00
C PRO A 779 -19.12 4.91 -3.26
N VAL A 780 -18.16 4.00 -3.16
CA VAL A 780 -17.65 3.28 -4.33
C VAL A 780 -18.53 2.06 -4.66
N ILE A 781 -19.33 1.58 -3.69
CA ILE A 781 -20.31 0.51 -3.90
C ILE A 781 -21.66 0.91 -3.35
N VAL A 782 -22.67 0.89 -4.20
CA VAL A 782 -24.07 0.91 -3.78
C VAL A 782 -24.60 -0.52 -3.83
N PHE A 783 -25.07 -1.06 -2.71
CA PHE A 783 -25.80 -2.33 -2.72
C PHE A 783 -27.25 -2.06 -3.11
N ASP A 784 -27.65 -2.59 -4.27
CA ASP A 784 -29.02 -2.56 -4.74
C ASP A 784 -29.46 -3.99 -5.09
N ARG A 785 -30.60 -4.42 -4.54
CA ARG A 785 -31.28 -5.66 -4.96
C ARG A 785 -32.04 -5.48 -6.28
N GLY A 786 -32.18 -4.25 -6.77
CA GLY A 786 -32.77 -3.92 -8.05
C GLY A 786 -31.73 -3.32 -8.99
N HIS A 787 -31.12 -4.12 -9.86
CA HIS A 787 -30.51 -3.57 -11.08
C HIS A 787 -31.62 -2.90 -11.91
N ASP A 788 -31.79 -1.58 -11.78
CA ASP A 788 -32.87 -0.87 -12.44
C ASP A 788 -32.55 -0.67 -13.92
N ALA A 789 -33.02 -1.60 -14.75
CA ALA A 789 -32.98 -1.49 -16.21
C ALA A 789 -33.62 -0.18 -16.71
N LEU A 790 -34.49 0.45 -15.90
CA LEU A 790 -35.08 1.76 -16.16
C LEU A 790 -34.03 2.88 -16.07
N VAL A 791 -33.21 2.91 -15.02
CA VAL A 791 -32.18 3.95 -14.80
C VAL A 791 -31.10 3.86 -15.88
N ASN A 792 -30.70 2.66 -16.29
CA ASN A 792 -29.80 2.48 -17.44
C ASN A 792 -30.40 3.08 -18.72
N ARG A 793 -31.67 2.81 -19.03
CA ARG A 793 -32.33 3.40 -20.21
C ARG A 793 -32.42 4.92 -20.14
N VAL A 794 -32.64 5.47 -18.95
CA VAL A 794 -32.68 6.92 -18.72
C VAL A 794 -31.29 7.54 -18.86
N GLN A 795 -30.25 6.92 -18.30
CA GLN A 795 -28.86 7.38 -18.44
C GLN A 795 -28.39 7.29 -19.89
N ASP A 796 -28.68 6.20 -20.59
CA ASP A 796 -28.39 6.04 -22.02
C ASP A 796 -29.10 7.11 -22.86
N PHE A 797 -30.31 7.49 -22.48
CA PHE A 797 -31.02 8.61 -23.11
C PHE A 797 -30.30 9.96 -22.84
N LEU A 798 -29.97 10.25 -21.58
CA LEU A 798 -29.30 11.51 -21.19
C LEU A 798 -27.88 11.64 -21.76
N VAL A 799 -27.16 10.52 -21.91
CA VAL A 799 -25.84 10.46 -22.54
C VAL A 799 -25.96 10.70 -24.05
N ARG A 800 -26.97 10.10 -24.72
CA ARG A 800 -27.26 10.37 -26.15
C ARG A 800 -27.60 11.84 -26.40
N GLU A 801 -28.37 12.45 -25.51
CA GLU A 801 -28.71 13.87 -25.55
C GLU A 801 -27.57 14.81 -25.08
N LYS A 802 -26.41 14.25 -24.72
CA LYS A 802 -25.23 14.99 -24.22
C LYS A 802 -25.50 15.84 -22.97
N ILE A 803 -26.45 15.42 -22.15
CA ILE A 803 -26.82 16.09 -20.88
C ILE A 803 -26.06 15.46 -19.70
N LEU A 804 -25.66 14.19 -19.84
CA LEU A 804 -24.90 13.41 -18.88
C LEU A 804 -23.63 12.86 -19.53
N ASP A 805 -22.49 12.86 -18.82
CA ASP A 805 -21.24 12.23 -19.28
C ASP A 805 -21.34 10.70 -19.18
N ALA A 806 -20.77 9.99 -20.16
CA ALA A 806 -20.78 8.53 -20.21
C ALA A 806 -20.06 7.89 -19.00
N VAL A 807 -19.12 8.59 -18.37
CA VAL A 807 -18.46 8.17 -17.12
C VAL A 807 -19.47 7.98 -15.97
N TYR A 808 -20.61 8.66 -16.03
CA TYR A 808 -21.68 8.57 -15.04
C TYR A 808 -22.80 7.59 -15.42
N SER A 809 -22.66 6.86 -16.54
CA SER A 809 -23.59 5.80 -16.94
C SER A 809 -23.18 4.46 -16.31
N GLY A 810 -24.12 3.82 -15.62
CA GLY A 810 -23.84 2.56 -14.91
C GLY A 810 -25.03 1.94 -14.19
N GLY A 811 -26.24 2.42 -14.47
CA GLY A 811 -27.49 1.93 -13.87
C GLY A 811 -27.74 2.46 -12.47
N ILE A 812 -26.93 3.42 -12.01
CA ILE A 812 -26.98 4.01 -10.67
C ILE A 812 -27.39 5.47 -10.80
N MET A 813 -28.47 5.86 -10.14
CA MET A 813 -28.95 7.24 -10.12
C MET A 813 -28.02 8.14 -9.28
N ASN A 814 -26.98 8.69 -9.92
CA ASN A 814 -25.99 9.57 -9.28
C ASN A 814 -26.39 11.05 -9.34
N ASP A 815 -25.70 11.90 -8.57
CA ASP A 815 -26.01 13.34 -8.48
C ASP A 815 -25.90 14.04 -9.85
N ALA A 816 -24.98 13.59 -10.70
CA ALA A 816 -24.88 14.05 -12.09
C ALA A 816 -26.12 13.65 -12.92
N THR A 817 -26.69 12.48 -12.69
CA THR A 817 -27.92 11.99 -13.35
C THR A 817 -29.14 12.73 -12.83
N HIS A 818 -29.25 12.98 -11.52
CA HIS A 818 -30.31 13.83 -10.94
C HIS A 818 -30.27 15.23 -11.54
N GLU A 819 -29.09 15.85 -11.58
CA GLU A 819 -28.92 17.20 -12.11
C GLU A 819 -29.12 17.24 -13.64
N ALA A 820 -28.72 16.20 -14.36
CA ALA A 820 -29.02 16.04 -15.78
C ALA A 820 -30.53 15.91 -16.04
N LEU A 821 -31.24 15.16 -15.21
CA LEU A 821 -32.70 15.01 -15.26
C LEU A 821 -33.41 16.33 -14.93
N ARG A 822 -32.98 17.06 -13.90
CA ARG A 822 -33.47 18.41 -13.60
C ARG A 822 -33.31 19.35 -14.78
N ARG A 823 -32.10 19.38 -15.36
CA ARG A 823 -31.81 20.19 -16.55
C ARG A 823 -32.62 19.78 -17.78
N TYR A 824 -33.00 18.52 -17.88
CA TYR A 824 -33.90 18.03 -18.93
C TYR A 824 -35.35 18.45 -18.64
N GLN A 825 -35.85 18.21 -17.42
CA GLN A 825 -37.20 18.57 -16.98
C GLN A 825 -37.47 20.07 -17.11
N MET A 826 -36.54 20.91 -16.65
CA MET A 826 -36.60 22.37 -16.82
C MET A 826 -36.64 22.78 -18.30
N ARG A 827 -35.88 22.12 -19.18
CA ARG A 827 -35.87 22.40 -20.62
C ARG A 827 -37.18 22.00 -21.32
N HIS A 828 -37.87 20.99 -20.80
CA HIS A 828 -39.11 20.46 -21.37
C HIS A 828 -40.37 20.91 -20.64
N GLY A 829 -40.27 21.87 -19.71
CA GLY A 829 -41.41 22.43 -18.99
C GLY A 829 -42.07 21.47 -17.98
N LEU A 830 -41.33 20.46 -17.53
CA LEU A 830 -41.77 19.47 -16.54
C LEU A 830 -41.44 19.93 -15.11
N LYS A 831 -42.05 19.27 -14.12
CA LYS A 831 -41.76 19.50 -12.70
C LYS A 831 -40.31 19.12 -12.41
N ASP A 832 -39.54 20.07 -11.87
CA ASP A 832 -38.11 19.91 -11.54
C ASP A 832 -37.91 19.02 -10.31
N SER A 833 -38.19 17.72 -10.47
CA SER A 833 -38.07 16.71 -9.42
C SER A 833 -36.67 16.10 -9.38
N GLY A 834 -35.97 16.08 -10.51
CA GLY A 834 -34.71 15.37 -10.69
C GLY A 834 -34.85 13.86 -10.66
N VAL A 835 -36.06 13.33 -10.75
CA VAL A 835 -36.39 11.89 -10.70
C VAL A 835 -37.15 11.54 -11.98
N PRO A 836 -36.94 10.36 -12.59
CA PRO A 836 -37.66 9.93 -13.79
C PRO A 836 -39.14 9.64 -13.48
N ASP A 837 -39.96 10.69 -13.37
CA ASP A 837 -41.41 10.58 -13.18
C ASP A 837 -42.11 10.10 -14.46
N THR A 838 -43.36 9.66 -14.32
CA THR A 838 -44.16 9.09 -15.43
C THR A 838 -44.29 10.02 -16.63
N GLU A 839 -44.24 11.33 -16.44
CA GLU A 839 -44.36 12.33 -17.49
C GLU A 839 -43.00 12.52 -18.20
N THR A 840 -41.92 12.56 -17.43
CA THR A 840 -40.53 12.56 -17.91
C THR A 840 -40.22 11.30 -18.71
N LEU A 841 -40.59 10.12 -18.22
CA LEU A 841 -40.36 8.84 -18.89
C LEU A 841 -41.13 8.72 -20.22
N LYS A 842 -42.37 9.23 -20.27
CA LYS A 842 -43.16 9.29 -21.51
C LYS A 842 -42.50 10.21 -22.55
N LEU A 843 -42.00 11.36 -22.15
CA LEU A 843 -41.29 12.29 -23.03
C LEU A 843 -39.95 11.74 -23.53
N MET A 844 -39.28 10.93 -22.72
CA MET A 844 -38.05 10.22 -23.10
C MET A 844 -38.31 8.98 -23.97
N GLY A 845 -39.58 8.58 -24.18
CA GLY A 845 -39.95 7.38 -24.93
C GLY A 845 -39.55 6.06 -24.23
N ILE A 846 -39.50 6.07 -22.89
CA ILE A 846 -39.12 4.91 -22.06
C ILE A 846 -40.38 4.37 -21.37
N ASP A 847 -40.78 3.14 -21.71
CA ASP A 847 -41.92 2.49 -21.08
C ASP A 847 -41.62 2.14 -19.61
N ALA A 848 -42.46 2.64 -18.69
CA ALA A 848 -42.37 2.33 -17.26
C ALA A 848 -42.96 0.93 -16.96
N PRO A 849 -42.40 0.15 -16.01
CA PRO A 849 -43.04 -1.07 -15.54
C PRO A 849 -44.37 -0.75 -14.86
N ALA A 850 -45.42 -1.49 -15.23
CA ALA A 850 -46.79 -1.23 -14.83
C ALA A 850 -47.07 -1.68 -13.39
N THR A 851 -46.72 -0.88 -12.38
CA THR A 851 -47.30 -0.97 -11.03
C THR A 851 -47.08 0.33 -10.25
N GLU A 852 -48.08 1.22 -10.29
CA GLU A 852 -48.71 1.82 -9.10
C GLU A 852 -49.85 2.73 -9.56
N LYS A 853 -51.07 2.36 -9.17
CA LYS A 853 -52.25 3.22 -9.31
C LYS A 853 -52.10 4.38 -8.31
N ALA A 854 -52.33 5.57 -8.82
CA ALA A 854 -52.40 6.84 -8.11
C ALA A 854 -53.08 6.73 -6.72
N ALA A 855 -52.35 7.15 -5.68
CA ALA A 855 -52.97 7.69 -4.48
C ALA A 855 -53.40 9.13 -4.80
N GLU A 856 -54.70 9.31 -4.89
CA GLU A 856 -55.40 10.57 -5.19
C GLU A 856 -55.14 11.60 -4.07
N GLU A 857 -54.44 12.68 -4.42
CA GLU A 857 -54.13 13.80 -3.53
C GLU A 857 -55.41 14.62 -3.29
N LYS A 858 -55.85 14.68 -2.02
CA LYS A 858 -57.03 15.42 -1.58
C LYS A 858 -56.78 16.93 -1.76
N PRO A 859 -57.70 17.71 -2.38
CA PRO A 859 -57.47 19.14 -2.62
C PRO A 859 -57.39 19.94 -1.31
N PRO A 860 -56.56 21.01 -1.24
CA PRO A 860 -56.47 21.87 -0.07
C PRO A 860 -57.77 22.65 0.14
N ALA A 861 -58.16 22.79 1.41
CA ALA A 861 -59.34 23.54 1.83
C ALA A 861 -59.25 25.03 1.41
N PRO A 862 -60.37 25.66 0.98
CA PRO A 862 -60.35 27.07 0.59
C PRO A 862 -60.15 27.99 1.80
N PRO A 863 -59.46 29.14 1.62
CA PRO A 863 -59.19 30.08 2.70
C PRO A 863 -60.48 30.75 3.19
N ALA A 864 -60.60 30.89 4.51
CA ALA A 864 -61.69 31.60 5.17
C ALA A 864 -61.71 33.09 4.75
N PRO A 865 -62.90 33.69 4.55
CA PRO A 865 -63.01 35.11 4.21
C PRO A 865 -62.59 36.00 5.38
N ALA A 866 -61.89 37.07 5.05
CA ALA A 866 -61.58 38.18 5.93
C ALA A 866 -62.88 38.92 6.30
N ASP A 867 -63.12 39.10 7.59
CA ASP A 867 -64.12 40.03 8.12
C ASP A 867 -63.39 41.29 8.59
N ASP A 868 -63.64 42.38 7.88
CA ASP A 868 -63.35 43.75 8.27
C ASP A 868 -64.39 44.24 9.28
N THR A 869 -63.96 44.50 10.53
CA THR A 869 -64.29 45.65 11.42
C THR A 869 -65.76 45.97 11.79
N PRO A 870 -66.05 46.56 12.97
CA PRO A 870 -65.23 47.52 13.76
C PRO A 870 -64.68 47.03 15.10
#